data_AF-A0A2P5C4L9-F1
#
_entry.id   AF-A0A2P5C4L9-F1
#
_cell.length_a   1.000
_cell.length_b   1.000
_cell.length_c   1.000
_cell.angle_alpha   90.00
_cell.angle_beta   90.00
_cell.angle_gamma   90.00
#
_symmetry.space_group_name_H-M   'P 1'
#
loop_
_entity.id
_entity.type
_entity.pdbx_description
1 polymer ?
#
loop_
_entity_poly.entity_id
_entity_poly.type
_entity_poly.pdbx_seq_one_letter_code
_entity_poly.pdbx_strand_id
1 'polypeptide(L)'
;MASALVGDDLARSTSSRRSWASKSSTSLREVWAPPPDNAIVMNEFLDERWSKPNTDPRVKEPTVGRVLLSSRGFFTQEYWFWICIGALFGFSLLFNILFIAALTYLNPLGDSKAVIADEEGEKKKKRSSFSQEGIDMEVRGSSEIVGGSENAAKRGMVLPFEPLSLAFNHVNYSVDMPAEMKSQGIEEDRLQLLRDVSGAFRPGILTALVGVSGAGKTTLMDVLAGRKTGGYIEGSISISGYPKNQATFARVSGYCEQNDIHSPHVTVYESLLYSAWLRLAKDVNSKTRKMFVEEVMDLVELNPIRDALVGLPGVDGLSTEQRKRLTIAVELVANPSIIFMDEPTSGLDARAAAIVMRTVRNTVDTGRTVVCTIHQPSIDIFEAFDELLLMKRGGQVIYAGPLGRQSHKLIEYYEAIPGVPKIRDGYNPATWMLEVTAPPVEAQLNVDFAEIYANSELYEKNQELIKALSTPTPGSNDLYFPTKYSQPFLVQCKACFWKQHWSYWRNPQYNAVRFFMTIVIGALFGLIFWNKGQQTEKQQDLMNLLGAMYAAVLFLGATNASAVQSVVAIERTVFYRERAAGMYSELPYAFSQVLIETIYTAIQTIIYTLLLYSMIGFEWKVGKFLWFYYYILMCFIYFTLYGMMVVALTPGHQIAAIVMSFFLSFWNLFSGFLIPRTQIPIWWRWYYWASPVAWTLYGLVTSQVGDKNADLELPGLGTSVPLKKFLKDSLGFDYDFLPVVAAAHVGWVLLFFFVFAYGIRFLNFQRR
;
A
#
# COMPACT_ATOMS: atom_id res chain seq x y z
N MET A 1 -17.06 -14.99 30.24
CA MET A 1 -17.06 -16.39 30.71
C MET A 1 -15.61 -16.86 30.72
N ALA A 2 -14.90 -17.10 31.82
CA ALA A 2 -15.31 -17.45 33.17
C ALA A 2 -14.61 -16.53 34.20
N SER A 3 -15.42 -15.75 34.90
CA SER A 3 -15.12 -15.10 36.19
C SER A 3 -16.38 -15.31 37.02
N ALA A 4 -16.54 -16.51 37.55
CA ALA A 4 -17.54 -16.88 38.52
C ALA A 4 -17.25 -18.31 38.92
N LEU A 5 -16.60 -18.50 40.07
CA LEU A 5 -16.64 -19.69 40.94
C LEU A 5 -15.61 -19.47 42.07
N VAL A 6 -15.90 -18.50 42.94
CA VAL A 6 -15.27 -18.35 44.26
C VAL A 6 -16.34 -17.89 45.25
N GLY A 7 -16.47 -18.61 46.36
CA GLY A 7 -17.48 -18.48 47.42
C GLY A 7 -18.36 -19.74 47.41
N ASP A 8 -18.40 -20.61 48.42
CA ASP A 8 -18.09 -20.53 49.83
C ASP A 8 -17.55 -21.88 50.32
N ASP A 9 -16.52 -21.87 51.18
CA ASP A 9 -16.46 -22.70 52.39
C ASP A 9 -15.09 -22.55 53.06
N LEU A 10 -15.04 -21.72 54.09
CA LEU A 10 -13.89 -21.47 54.94
C LEU A 10 -14.36 -21.59 56.39
N ALA A 11 -14.35 -22.80 56.96
CA ALA A 11 -14.19 -23.02 58.40
C ALA A 11 -14.28 -24.52 58.75
N ARG A 12 -13.13 -25.20 58.89
CA ARG A 12 -12.80 -26.10 60.01
C ARG A 12 -11.44 -26.78 59.77
N SER A 13 -10.68 -26.94 60.85
CA SER A 13 -9.42 -27.69 60.97
C SER A 13 -8.13 -26.89 60.72
N THR A 14 -7.87 -25.97 61.64
CA THR A 14 -6.54 -25.58 62.09
C THR A 14 -5.95 -26.67 62.99
N SER A 15 -5.05 -27.53 62.49
CA SER A 15 -3.87 -28.05 63.23
C SER A 15 -3.05 -29.05 62.39
N SER A 16 -2.05 -28.57 61.61
CA SER A 16 -0.84 -29.36 61.28
C SER A 16 0.21 -28.62 60.41
N ARG A 17 0.18 -27.28 60.30
CA ARG A 17 1.23 -26.53 59.57
C ARG A 17 2.43 -26.21 60.45
N ARG A 18 3.28 -27.21 60.73
CA ARG A 18 4.65 -27.03 61.24
C ARG A 18 5.51 -28.27 60.92
N SER A 19 5.82 -28.56 59.65
CA SER A 19 7.02 -29.37 59.30
C SER A 19 7.47 -29.37 57.83
N TRP A 20 6.92 -28.56 56.92
CA TRP A 20 7.25 -28.63 55.48
C TRP A 20 8.09 -27.46 54.92
N ALA A 21 8.75 -26.68 55.79
CA ALA A 21 9.57 -25.53 55.37
C ALA A 21 11.04 -25.88 55.02
N SER A 22 11.36 -27.14 54.74
CA SER A 22 12.72 -27.57 54.41
C SER A 22 12.66 -28.68 53.36
N LYS A 23 13.02 -28.33 52.12
CA LYS A 23 13.12 -29.15 50.88
C LYS A 23 11.96 -28.97 49.88
N SER A 24 12.04 -27.89 49.08
CA SER A 24 11.77 -27.94 47.63
C SER A 24 11.90 -26.54 47.01
N SER A 25 13.14 -26.12 46.73
CA SER A 25 13.40 -25.09 45.72
C SER A 25 13.99 -25.78 44.48
N THR A 26 13.24 -26.71 43.91
CA THR A 26 13.52 -27.22 42.56
C THR A 26 13.14 -26.11 41.60
N SER A 27 14.14 -25.58 40.89
CA SER A 27 13.93 -24.44 39.99
C SER A 27 12.99 -24.83 38.84
N LEU A 28 12.10 -23.92 38.45
CA LEU A 28 11.19 -24.04 37.29
C LEU A 28 11.89 -24.41 35.96
N ARG A 29 13.23 -24.41 35.90
CA ARG A 29 14.03 -24.91 34.76
C ARG A 29 13.95 -26.42 34.55
N GLU A 30 13.69 -27.22 35.60
CA GLU A 30 13.66 -28.69 35.47
C GLU A 30 12.32 -29.22 34.96
N VAL A 31 11.26 -28.40 34.96
CA VAL A 31 9.89 -28.82 34.62
C VAL A 31 9.57 -28.65 33.13
N TRP A 32 10.33 -27.83 32.40
CA TRP A 32 10.18 -27.67 30.96
C TRP A 32 11.24 -28.51 30.25
N ALA A 33 10.80 -29.31 29.27
CA ALA A 33 11.60 -30.27 28.51
C ALA A 33 12.99 -29.73 28.08
N PRO A 34 14.02 -30.59 27.98
CA PRO A 34 15.35 -30.20 27.53
C PRO A 34 15.24 -29.48 26.16
N PRO A 35 15.86 -28.30 25.99
CA PRO A 35 15.82 -27.59 24.72
C PRO A 35 16.39 -28.46 23.58
N PRO A 36 15.79 -28.43 22.37
CA PRO A 36 16.20 -29.29 21.26
C PRO A 36 17.66 -29.08 20.82
N ASP A 37 18.25 -27.91 21.10
CA ASP A 37 19.68 -27.63 20.90
C ASP A 37 20.58 -28.63 21.64
N ASN A 38 20.11 -29.17 22.77
CA ASN A 38 20.83 -30.20 23.51
C ASN A 38 21.04 -31.46 22.65
N ALA A 39 20.08 -31.85 21.82
CA ALA A 39 20.22 -33.04 20.97
C ALA A 39 21.32 -32.87 19.92
N ILE A 40 21.41 -31.70 19.29
CA ILE A 40 22.43 -31.40 18.26
C ILE A 40 23.82 -31.35 18.89
N VAL A 41 23.94 -30.61 20.00
CA VAL A 41 25.20 -30.44 20.72
C VAL A 41 25.68 -31.77 21.32
N MET A 42 24.77 -32.57 21.87
CA MET A 42 25.10 -33.91 22.37
C MET A 42 25.51 -34.85 21.23
N ASN A 43 24.83 -34.82 20.09
CA ASN A 43 25.18 -35.66 18.94
C ASN A 43 26.57 -35.35 18.39
N GLU A 44 26.97 -34.07 18.33
CA GLU A 44 28.31 -33.69 17.85
C GLU A 44 29.42 -33.92 18.88
N PHE A 45 29.18 -33.61 20.17
CA PHE A 45 30.23 -33.67 21.21
C PHE A 45 30.32 -35.01 21.95
N LEU A 46 29.38 -35.94 21.77
CA LEU A 46 29.52 -37.34 22.21
C LEU A 46 30.10 -38.26 21.13
N ASP A 47 30.37 -37.73 19.93
CA ASP A 47 30.99 -38.45 18.82
C ASP A 47 32.43 -38.88 19.14
N GLU A 48 32.91 -39.94 18.47
CA GLU A 48 34.26 -40.49 18.67
C GLU A 48 35.37 -39.43 18.49
N ARG A 49 35.15 -38.41 17.64
CA ARG A 49 36.08 -37.29 17.43
C ARG A 49 36.44 -36.53 18.71
N TRP A 50 35.54 -36.47 19.69
CA TRP A 50 35.69 -35.73 20.95
C TRP A 50 35.94 -36.64 22.17
N SER A 51 36.17 -37.94 21.93
CA SER A 51 36.42 -38.96 22.96
C SER A 51 37.82 -38.94 23.57
N LYS A 52 38.69 -37.99 23.18
CA LYS A 52 40.04 -37.87 23.75
C LYS A 52 39.97 -37.71 25.28
N PRO A 53 40.89 -38.35 26.03
CA PRO A 53 40.91 -38.28 27.48
C PRO A 53 41.16 -36.85 27.96
N ASN A 54 40.45 -36.46 29.01
CA ASN A 54 40.49 -35.13 29.58
C ASN A 54 41.90 -34.75 30.08
N THR A 55 42.36 -33.55 29.71
CA THR A 55 43.66 -32.97 30.11
C THR A 55 43.53 -31.82 31.11
N ASP A 56 42.30 -31.37 31.41
CA ASP A 56 42.04 -30.28 32.38
C ASP A 56 41.55 -30.85 33.73
N PRO A 57 42.35 -30.74 34.82
CA PRO A 57 41.98 -31.24 36.15
C PRO A 57 40.83 -30.46 36.82
N ARG A 58 40.32 -29.39 36.19
CA ARG A 58 39.24 -28.55 36.74
C ARG A 58 37.83 -29.14 36.64
N VAL A 59 37.59 -30.09 35.73
CA VAL A 59 36.26 -30.70 35.51
C VAL A 59 36.38 -32.22 35.58
N LYS A 60 35.64 -32.86 36.49
CA LYS A 60 35.65 -34.32 36.71
C LYS A 60 34.80 -35.06 35.67
N GLU A 61 35.14 -34.93 34.39
CA GLU A 61 34.52 -35.67 33.29
C GLU A 61 35.57 -36.42 32.47
N PRO A 62 35.26 -37.60 31.90
CA PRO A 62 36.26 -38.52 31.36
C PRO A 62 36.79 -38.14 29.96
N THR A 63 35.97 -37.47 29.14
CA THR A 63 36.30 -37.12 27.74
C THR A 63 36.19 -35.62 27.51
N VAL A 64 36.98 -35.09 26.57
CA VAL A 64 36.94 -33.66 26.17
C VAL A 64 35.52 -33.23 25.78
N GLY A 65 34.77 -34.08 25.07
CA GLY A 65 33.37 -33.83 24.71
C GLY A 65 32.44 -33.65 25.91
N ARG A 66 32.53 -34.53 26.92
CA ARG A 66 31.73 -34.41 28.16
C ARG A 66 32.14 -33.24 29.03
N VAL A 67 33.43 -32.89 29.05
CA VAL A 67 33.92 -31.67 29.70
C VAL A 67 33.31 -30.43 29.05
N LEU A 68 33.26 -30.37 27.71
CA LEU A 68 32.69 -29.23 27.00
C LEU A 68 31.19 -29.09 27.26
N LEU A 69 30.44 -30.20 27.21
CA LEU A 69 29.01 -30.24 27.54
C LEU A 69 28.75 -29.76 28.97
N SER A 70 29.47 -30.30 29.95
CA SER A 70 29.33 -29.95 31.37
C SER A 70 29.72 -28.49 31.65
N SER A 71 30.81 -28.00 31.03
CA SER A 71 31.27 -26.62 31.18
C SER A 71 30.29 -25.56 30.67
N ARG A 72 29.42 -25.94 29.72
CA ARG A 72 28.39 -25.09 29.11
C ARG A 72 26.99 -25.36 29.67
N GLY A 73 26.85 -26.26 30.64
CA GLY A 73 25.58 -26.59 31.29
C GLY A 73 24.65 -27.50 30.48
N PHE A 74 25.18 -28.26 29.51
CA PHE A 74 24.43 -29.22 28.70
C PHE A 74 24.37 -30.60 29.36
N PHE A 75 23.31 -31.37 29.08
CA PHE A 75 23.17 -32.74 29.58
C PHE A 75 24.22 -33.68 28.95
N THR A 76 24.72 -34.62 29.75
CA THR A 76 25.82 -35.52 29.35
C THR A 76 25.36 -36.96 29.09
N GLN A 77 24.10 -37.31 29.39
CA GLN A 77 23.57 -38.68 29.29
C GLN A 77 22.79 -38.89 27.98
N GLU A 78 23.10 -39.97 27.25
CA GLU A 78 22.57 -40.24 25.91
C GLU A 78 21.05 -40.34 25.80
N TYR A 79 20.34 -40.75 26.85
CA TYR A 79 18.88 -40.87 26.79
C TYR A 79 18.18 -39.51 26.61
N TRP A 80 18.82 -38.39 26.98
CA TRP A 80 18.28 -37.04 26.77
C TRP A 80 18.12 -36.71 25.28
N PHE A 81 18.89 -37.35 24.39
CA PHE A 81 18.75 -37.22 22.95
C PHE A 81 17.36 -37.72 22.47
N TRP A 82 16.96 -38.91 22.90
CA TRP A 82 15.65 -39.50 22.56
C TRP A 82 14.49 -38.74 23.19
N ILE A 83 14.68 -38.17 24.38
CA ILE A 83 13.69 -37.28 25.00
C ILE A 83 13.48 -36.02 24.14
N CYS A 84 14.56 -35.43 23.60
CA CYS A 84 14.46 -34.26 22.72
C CYS A 84 13.71 -34.59 21.41
N ILE A 85 13.95 -35.76 20.80
CA ILE A 85 13.21 -36.21 19.60
C ILE A 85 11.73 -36.41 19.93
N GLY A 86 11.42 -37.07 21.05
CA GLY A 86 10.04 -37.23 21.52
C GLY A 86 9.35 -35.89 21.78
N ALA A 87 10.05 -34.92 22.37
CA ALA A 87 9.56 -33.57 22.59
C ALA A 87 9.30 -32.81 21.26
N LEU A 88 10.18 -32.94 20.27
CA LEU A 88 9.99 -32.35 18.93
C LEU A 88 8.75 -32.94 18.24
N PHE A 89 8.56 -34.26 18.31
CA PHE A 89 7.37 -34.90 17.78
C PHE A 89 6.11 -34.44 18.53
N GLY A 90 6.19 -34.33 19.86
CA GLY A 90 5.11 -33.80 20.70
C GLY A 90 4.74 -32.35 20.35
N PHE A 91 5.71 -31.46 20.16
CA PHE A 91 5.48 -30.09 19.71
C PHE A 91 4.87 -30.05 18.30
N SER A 92 5.36 -30.87 17.37
CA SER A 92 4.79 -30.97 16.03
C SER A 92 3.32 -31.39 16.07
N LEU A 93 2.98 -32.41 16.87
CA LEU A 93 1.61 -32.87 17.04
C LEU A 93 0.73 -31.82 17.72
N LEU A 94 1.24 -31.16 18.78
CA LEU A 94 0.54 -30.09 19.49
C LEU A 94 0.24 -28.91 18.55
N PHE A 95 1.24 -28.42 17.81
CA PHE A 95 1.04 -27.29 16.89
C PHE A 95 0.11 -27.64 15.73
N ASN A 96 0.15 -28.88 15.22
CA ASN A 96 -0.81 -29.33 14.21
C ASN A 96 -2.24 -29.40 14.78
N ILE A 97 -2.44 -29.93 15.99
CA ILE A 97 -3.76 -29.96 16.64
C ILE A 97 -4.26 -28.53 16.89
N LEU A 98 -3.42 -27.64 17.41
CA LEU A 98 -3.77 -26.24 17.63
C LEU A 98 -4.11 -25.53 16.31
N PHE A 99 -3.39 -25.82 15.23
CA PHE A 99 -3.66 -25.29 13.89
C PHE A 99 -5.03 -25.76 13.36
N ILE A 100 -5.32 -27.06 13.47
CA ILE A 100 -6.62 -27.63 13.07
C ILE A 100 -7.74 -27.05 13.94
N ALA A 101 -7.54 -26.93 15.25
CA ALA A 101 -8.51 -26.33 16.16
C ALA A 101 -8.73 -24.85 15.85
N ALA A 102 -7.68 -24.09 15.55
CA ALA A 102 -7.77 -22.70 15.15
C ALA A 102 -8.63 -22.56 13.88
N LEU A 103 -8.37 -23.35 12.84
CA LEU A 103 -9.16 -23.31 11.60
C LEU A 103 -10.61 -23.79 11.79
N THR A 104 -10.83 -24.75 12.69
CA THR A 104 -12.17 -25.30 12.96
C THR A 104 -13.05 -24.34 13.78
N TYR A 105 -12.47 -23.62 14.75
CA TYR A 105 -13.23 -22.87 15.74
C TYR A 105 -13.08 -21.34 15.66
N LEU A 106 -12.04 -20.81 15.00
CA LEU A 106 -11.87 -19.37 14.84
C LEU A 106 -12.43 -18.92 13.49
N ASN A 107 -13.48 -18.12 13.54
CA ASN A 107 -13.94 -17.39 12.37
C ASN A 107 -12.91 -16.29 12.00
N PRO A 108 -12.77 -15.95 10.72
CA PRO A 108 -11.89 -14.87 10.29
C PRO A 108 -12.25 -13.55 11.00
N LEU A 109 -11.24 -12.80 11.42
CA LEU A 109 -11.40 -11.49 12.07
C LEU A 109 -11.76 -10.42 11.02
N GLY A 110 -13.01 -10.43 10.57
CA GLY A 110 -13.57 -9.42 9.67
C GLY A 110 -14.86 -9.91 8.99
N ASP A 111 -15.91 -9.09 9.03
CA ASP A 111 -17.09 -9.32 8.21
C ASP A 111 -16.73 -9.00 6.75
N SER A 112 -16.58 -10.03 5.91
CA SER A 112 -16.37 -9.90 4.44
C SER A 112 -17.61 -9.42 3.68
N LYS A 113 -18.61 -8.88 4.39
CA LYS A 113 -19.88 -8.48 3.78
C LYS A 113 -19.69 -7.11 3.13
N ALA A 114 -19.94 -7.06 1.83
CA ALA A 114 -20.08 -5.79 1.12
C ALA A 114 -21.16 -4.95 1.81
N VAL A 115 -20.94 -3.64 1.89
CA VAL A 115 -21.91 -2.72 2.52
C VAL A 115 -23.21 -2.74 1.72
N ILE A 116 -24.23 -3.39 2.29
CA ILE A 116 -25.60 -3.36 1.78
C ILE A 116 -26.19 -2.03 2.24
N ALA A 117 -26.59 -1.18 1.30
CA ALA A 117 -27.34 0.02 1.65
C ALA A 117 -28.65 -0.40 2.33
N ASP A 118 -28.94 0.18 3.50
CA ASP A 118 -30.19 -0.04 4.24
C ASP A 118 -31.40 0.52 3.46
N GLU A 119 -31.82 -0.16 2.40
CA GLU A 119 -33.06 0.15 1.68
C GLU A 119 -34.30 -0.05 2.57
N GLU A 120 -34.20 -0.82 3.66
CA GLU A 120 -35.31 -1.09 4.57
C GLU A 120 -35.68 0.11 5.46
N GLY A 121 -34.71 0.98 5.79
CA GLY A 121 -34.93 2.19 6.58
C GLY A 121 -35.72 3.26 5.83
N GLU A 122 -35.49 3.41 4.52
CA GLU A 122 -36.24 4.35 3.68
C GLU A 122 -37.64 3.85 3.32
N LYS A 123 -37.85 2.54 3.16
CA LYS A 123 -39.18 1.97 2.89
C LYS A 123 -40.17 2.19 4.05
N LYS A 124 -39.70 2.36 5.29
CA LYS A 124 -40.56 2.75 6.43
C LYS A 124 -40.91 4.23 6.48
N LYS A 125 -40.06 5.13 5.98
CA LYS A 125 -40.36 6.58 5.90
C LYS A 125 -41.19 6.97 4.66
N LYS A 126 -41.10 6.22 3.55
CA LYS A 126 -41.90 6.46 2.34
C LYS A 126 -43.27 5.76 2.32
N ARG A 127 -43.53 4.81 3.24
CA ARG A 127 -44.82 4.10 3.32
C ARG A 127 -45.99 4.90 3.91
N SER A 128 -45.79 6.14 4.37
CA SER A 128 -46.88 7.01 4.81
C SER A 128 -47.40 7.98 3.74
N SER A 129 -46.87 7.93 2.50
CA SER A 129 -47.28 8.86 1.45
C SER A 129 -47.02 8.34 0.03
N PHE A 130 -47.66 7.24 -0.37
CA PHE A 130 -48.10 7.07 -1.77
C PHE A 130 -49.03 5.85 -1.89
N SER A 131 -50.32 6.13 -2.06
CA SER A 131 -51.30 5.19 -2.58
C SER A 131 -51.19 5.16 -4.10
N GLN A 132 -50.99 3.95 -4.64
CA GLN A 132 -51.59 3.41 -5.87
C GLN A 132 -51.49 4.21 -7.19
N GLU A 133 -50.67 3.71 -8.12
CA GLU A 133 -50.83 3.63 -9.60
C GLU A 133 -49.42 3.35 -10.17
N GLY A 134 -49.13 2.20 -10.79
CA GLY A 134 -49.63 1.79 -12.10
C GLY A 134 -48.59 2.21 -13.15
N ILE A 135 -47.62 1.34 -13.43
CA ILE A 135 -46.57 1.58 -14.43
C ILE A 135 -47.18 1.34 -15.81
N ASP A 136 -47.44 2.42 -16.56
CA ASP A 136 -47.57 2.38 -18.01
C ASP A 136 -46.63 3.43 -18.61
N MET A 137 -45.78 2.98 -19.53
CA MET A 137 -44.76 3.75 -20.21
C MET A 137 -45.33 4.16 -21.57
N GLU A 138 -45.99 5.32 -21.67
CA GLU A 138 -46.43 5.88 -22.95
C GLU A 138 -45.44 6.94 -23.47
N VAL A 139 -44.91 6.65 -24.65
CA VAL A 139 -44.19 7.55 -25.54
C VAL A 139 -45.16 8.64 -26.02
N ARG A 140 -44.87 9.92 -25.79
CA ARG A 140 -45.56 11.03 -26.45
C ARG A 140 -44.62 11.87 -27.30
N GLY A 141 -44.84 11.78 -28.61
CA GLY A 141 -44.32 12.68 -29.62
C GLY A 141 -45.03 14.02 -29.62
N SER A 142 -44.27 15.02 -30.08
CA SER A 142 -44.61 16.29 -30.74
C SER A 142 -45.97 16.99 -30.56
N SER A 143 -45.83 18.32 -30.45
CA SER A 143 -46.77 19.42 -30.69
C SER A 143 -47.85 19.71 -29.63
N GLU A 144 -47.62 20.75 -28.83
CA GLU A 144 -48.33 22.03 -28.94
C GLU A 144 -47.63 23.13 -28.10
N ILE A 145 -47.48 24.30 -28.71
CA ILE A 145 -46.92 25.53 -28.13
C ILE A 145 -48.08 26.31 -27.54
N VAL A 146 -48.11 26.59 -26.22
CA VAL A 146 -48.52 27.90 -25.65
C VAL A 146 -47.91 28.09 -24.25
N GLY A 147 -47.05 29.10 -24.13
CA GLY A 147 -46.99 30.08 -23.04
C GLY A 147 -46.91 29.61 -21.58
N GLY A 148 -45.70 29.56 -21.04
CA GLY A 148 -45.44 29.47 -19.61
C GLY A 148 -43.96 29.61 -19.30
N SER A 149 -43.46 30.85 -19.32
CA SER A 149 -42.10 31.19 -18.91
C SER A 149 -41.96 31.04 -17.40
N GLU A 150 -41.50 29.86 -16.95
CA GLU A 150 -40.78 29.76 -15.69
C GLU A 150 -39.48 28.95 -15.90
N ASN A 151 -38.38 29.62 -15.57
CA ASN A 151 -37.01 29.13 -15.68
C ASN A 151 -36.84 27.78 -14.95
N ALA A 152 -36.81 26.68 -15.69
CA ALA A 152 -36.08 25.49 -15.26
C ALA A 152 -34.59 25.85 -15.22
N ALA A 153 -34.15 26.37 -14.07
CA ALA A 153 -32.74 26.60 -13.82
C ALA A 153 -31.99 25.28 -14.06
N LYS A 154 -31.19 25.24 -15.13
CA LYS A 154 -30.20 24.18 -15.35
C LYS A 154 -29.45 24.01 -14.02
N ARG A 155 -29.48 22.81 -13.42
CA ARG A 155 -28.72 22.47 -12.21
C ARG A 155 -27.22 22.60 -12.52
N GLY A 156 -26.71 23.81 -12.48
CA GLY A 156 -25.28 24.10 -12.57
C GLY A 156 -24.63 23.82 -11.23
N MET A 157 -23.41 23.31 -11.26
CA MET A 157 -22.70 23.03 -10.01
C MET A 157 -22.34 24.30 -9.26
N VAL A 158 -22.20 24.17 -7.92
CA VAL A 158 -21.81 25.24 -7.01
C VAL A 158 -20.48 25.88 -7.40
N LEU A 159 -19.55 25.11 -7.97
CA LEU A 159 -18.30 25.63 -8.51
C LEU A 159 -18.39 25.75 -10.03
N PRO A 160 -18.21 26.96 -10.58
CA PRO A 160 -18.15 27.12 -12.03
C PRO A 160 -16.90 26.42 -12.57
N PHE A 161 -17.03 25.84 -13.76
CA PHE A 161 -15.91 25.36 -14.55
C PHE A 161 -16.06 25.91 -15.97
N GLU A 162 -14.94 26.03 -16.67
CA GLU A 162 -14.93 26.40 -18.08
C GLU A 162 -15.00 25.12 -18.93
N PRO A 163 -16.01 24.94 -19.78
CA PRO A 163 -16.07 23.81 -20.70
C PRO A 163 -14.92 23.86 -21.71
N LEU A 164 -14.03 22.87 -21.70
CA LEU A 164 -12.84 22.85 -22.55
C LEU A 164 -12.93 21.74 -23.60
N SER A 165 -12.63 22.08 -24.85
CA SER A 165 -12.44 21.10 -25.93
C SER A 165 -10.99 20.61 -25.98
N LEU A 166 -10.81 19.38 -26.47
CA LEU A 166 -9.50 18.79 -26.73
C LEU A 166 -9.43 18.35 -28.19
N ALA A 167 -8.48 18.90 -28.94
CA ALA A 167 -8.26 18.53 -30.34
C ALA A 167 -6.83 18.01 -30.51
N PHE A 168 -6.67 16.97 -31.31
CA PHE A 168 -5.39 16.37 -31.60
C PHE A 168 -5.27 16.04 -33.09
N ASN A 169 -4.11 16.33 -33.67
CA ASN A 169 -3.89 16.18 -35.10
C ASN A 169 -2.57 15.46 -35.36
N HIS A 170 -2.62 14.49 -36.26
CA HIS A 170 -1.48 13.70 -36.71
C HIS A 170 -0.64 13.12 -35.56
N VAL A 171 -1.30 12.62 -34.51
CA VAL A 171 -0.61 12.08 -33.32
C VAL A 171 0.01 10.74 -33.64
N ASN A 172 1.33 10.66 -33.47
CA ASN A 172 2.11 9.44 -33.60
C ASN A 172 2.78 9.12 -32.26
N TYR A 173 2.83 7.83 -31.92
CA TYR A 173 3.51 7.36 -30.72
C TYR A 173 4.34 6.12 -31.03
N SER A 174 5.62 6.19 -30.70
CA SER A 174 6.56 5.09 -30.85
C SER A 174 7.33 4.84 -29.57
N VAL A 175 7.67 3.58 -29.32
CA VAL A 175 8.51 3.15 -28.19
C VAL A 175 9.73 2.41 -28.74
N ASP A 176 10.82 2.39 -27.98
CA ASP A 176 11.97 1.57 -28.35
C ASP A 176 11.54 0.09 -28.40
N MET A 177 12.06 -0.64 -29.39
CA MET A 177 11.65 -2.03 -29.63
C MET A 177 11.96 -2.90 -28.40
N PRO A 178 10.97 -3.61 -27.83
CA PRO A 178 11.18 -4.46 -26.67
C PRO A 178 12.26 -5.52 -26.92
N ALA A 179 13.08 -5.82 -25.92
CA ALA A 179 14.18 -6.78 -26.04
C ALA A 179 13.70 -8.17 -26.46
N GLU A 180 12.51 -8.57 -26.02
CA GLU A 180 11.86 -9.83 -26.41
C GLU A 180 11.57 -9.88 -27.93
N MET A 181 11.11 -8.78 -28.52
CA MET A 181 10.82 -8.69 -29.96
C MET A 181 12.09 -8.56 -30.81
N LYS A 182 13.12 -7.86 -30.32
CA LYS A 182 14.45 -7.87 -30.97
C LYS A 182 15.03 -9.28 -31.03
N SER A 183 14.83 -10.09 -29.99
CA SER A 183 15.29 -11.49 -29.98
C SER A 183 14.55 -12.41 -30.97
N GLN A 184 13.36 -11.99 -31.44
CA GLN A 184 12.58 -12.68 -32.47
C GLN A 184 12.96 -12.25 -33.89
N GLY A 185 13.99 -11.42 -34.06
CA GLY A 185 14.57 -11.06 -35.37
C GLY A 185 13.97 -9.82 -36.03
N ILE A 186 13.26 -8.97 -35.29
CA ILE A 186 12.77 -7.68 -35.83
C ILE A 186 13.92 -6.65 -35.79
N GLU A 187 14.36 -6.21 -36.97
CA GLU A 187 15.48 -5.26 -37.13
C GLU A 187 15.11 -3.78 -36.87
N GLU A 188 13.83 -3.46 -36.77
CA GLU A 188 13.38 -2.10 -36.47
C GLU A 188 13.77 -1.69 -35.04
N ASP A 189 14.26 -0.45 -34.90
CA ASP A 189 14.65 0.09 -33.59
C ASP A 189 13.47 0.60 -32.76
N ARG A 190 12.34 0.93 -33.40
CA ARG A 190 11.17 1.51 -32.76
C ARG A 190 9.90 0.77 -33.15
N LEU A 191 9.09 0.45 -32.16
CA LEU A 191 7.73 -0.07 -32.35
C LEU A 191 6.76 1.11 -32.37
N GLN A 192 6.13 1.35 -33.53
CA GLN A 192 5.09 2.37 -33.65
C GLN A 192 3.74 1.81 -33.21
N LEU A 193 3.13 2.42 -32.20
CA LEU A 193 1.88 1.98 -31.59
C LEU A 193 0.67 2.82 -32.02
N LEU A 194 0.89 4.10 -32.36
CA LEU A 194 -0.13 5.01 -32.91
C LEU A 194 0.38 5.62 -34.21
N ARG A 195 -0.48 5.61 -35.24
CA ARG A 195 -0.18 6.05 -36.60
C ARG A 195 -1.20 7.09 -37.04
N ASP A 196 -0.73 8.32 -37.16
CA ASP A 196 -1.45 9.46 -37.71
C ASP A 196 -2.86 9.69 -37.13
N VAL A 197 -2.98 9.60 -35.81
CA VAL A 197 -4.28 9.65 -35.14
C VAL A 197 -4.74 11.09 -35.01
N SER A 198 -5.92 11.40 -35.56
CA SER A 198 -6.53 12.73 -35.57
C SER A 198 -7.97 12.66 -35.06
N GLY A 199 -8.39 13.67 -34.28
CA GLY A 199 -9.73 13.72 -33.70
C GLY A 199 -9.92 14.88 -32.73
N ALA A 200 -11.14 15.03 -32.24
CA ALA A 200 -11.47 16.04 -31.24
C ALA A 200 -12.54 15.54 -30.26
N PHE A 201 -12.48 16.01 -29.02
CA PHE A 201 -13.48 15.80 -27.97
C PHE A 201 -14.05 17.15 -27.56
N ARG A 202 -15.39 17.23 -27.52
CA ARG A 202 -16.13 18.48 -27.33
C ARG A 202 -16.90 18.49 -26.01
N PRO A 203 -17.12 19.68 -25.42
CA PRO A 203 -17.89 19.77 -24.18
C PRO A 203 -19.36 19.38 -24.39
N GLY A 204 -19.93 18.68 -23.40
CA GLY A 204 -21.32 18.20 -23.43
C GLY A 204 -21.55 16.98 -24.31
N ILE A 205 -20.48 16.38 -24.86
CA ILE A 205 -20.52 15.21 -25.73
C ILE A 205 -19.82 14.05 -25.04
N LEU A 206 -20.50 12.90 -24.99
CA LEU A 206 -19.94 11.64 -24.52
C LEU A 206 -19.36 10.88 -25.71
N THR A 207 -18.02 10.79 -25.77
CA THR A 207 -17.32 10.10 -26.86
C THR A 207 -16.88 8.69 -26.45
N ALA A 208 -17.23 7.68 -27.24
CA ALA A 208 -16.73 6.32 -27.10
C ALA A 208 -15.42 6.14 -27.86
N LEU A 209 -14.38 5.63 -27.21
CA LEU A 209 -13.16 5.15 -27.83
C LEU A 209 -13.21 3.62 -27.91
N VAL A 210 -13.46 3.08 -29.10
CA VAL A 210 -13.69 1.64 -29.31
C VAL A 210 -12.70 1.08 -30.31
N GLY A 211 -12.50 -0.23 -30.29
CA GLY A 211 -11.56 -0.92 -31.15
C GLY A 211 -11.16 -2.27 -30.56
N VAL A 212 -10.59 -3.14 -31.39
CA VAL A 212 -10.12 -4.46 -30.95
C VAL A 212 -9.01 -4.36 -29.90
N SER A 213 -8.78 -5.44 -29.15
CA SER A 213 -7.64 -5.53 -28.23
C SER A 213 -6.32 -5.36 -28.99
N GLY A 214 -5.44 -4.51 -28.47
CA GLY A 214 -4.20 -4.13 -29.16
C GLY A 214 -4.34 -3.04 -30.24
N ALA A 215 -5.51 -2.41 -30.38
CA ALA A 215 -5.69 -1.26 -31.28
C ALA A 215 -5.03 0.05 -30.81
N GLY A 216 -4.49 0.09 -29.58
CA GLY A 216 -3.85 1.30 -29.04
C GLY A 216 -4.80 2.27 -28.33
N LYS A 217 -6.03 1.86 -27.98
CA LYS A 217 -7.03 2.70 -27.27
C LYS A 217 -6.49 3.35 -25.98
N THR A 218 -6.06 2.51 -25.05
CA THR A 218 -5.47 2.96 -23.77
C THR A 218 -4.17 3.72 -24.01
N THR A 219 -3.40 3.38 -25.05
CA THR A 219 -2.19 4.10 -25.43
C THR A 219 -2.50 5.52 -25.89
N LEU A 220 -3.50 5.71 -26.76
CA LEU A 220 -3.97 7.02 -27.20
C LEU A 220 -4.48 7.82 -26.01
N MET A 221 -5.31 7.20 -25.17
CA MET A 221 -5.86 7.86 -23.98
C MET A 221 -4.75 8.31 -23.01
N ASP A 222 -3.75 7.47 -22.74
CA ASP A 222 -2.59 7.82 -21.91
C ASP A 222 -1.76 8.96 -22.53
N VAL A 223 -1.59 9.00 -23.85
CA VAL A 223 -0.85 10.07 -24.55
C VAL A 223 -1.62 11.39 -24.44
N LEU A 224 -2.92 11.38 -24.71
CA LEU A 224 -3.77 12.57 -24.60
C LEU A 224 -3.87 13.06 -23.15
N ALA A 225 -4.01 12.15 -22.18
CA ALA A 225 -3.97 12.44 -20.75
C ALA A 225 -2.59 12.89 -20.25
N GLY A 226 -1.52 12.68 -21.04
CA GLY A 226 -0.17 13.05 -20.69
C GLY A 226 0.46 12.16 -19.61
N ARG A 227 0.06 10.89 -19.58
CA ARG A 227 0.54 9.88 -18.63
C ARG A 227 1.72 9.07 -19.17
N LYS A 228 1.90 9.00 -20.50
CA LYS A 228 3.13 8.45 -21.10
C LYS A 228 4.28 9.44 -20.91
N THR A 229 5.27 9.02 -20.13
CA THR A 229 6.49 9.80 -19.81
C THR A 229 7.73 9.29 -20.54
N GLY A 230 7.62 8.17 -21.25
CA GLY A 230 8.63 7.64 -22.16
C GLY A 230 8.07 7.43 -23.56
N GLY A 231 8.93 7.06 -24.51
CA GLY A 231 8.60 6.99 -25.93
C GLY A 231 8.65 8.35 -26.63
N TYR A 232 8.43 8.34 -27.94
CA TYR A 232 8.43 9.53 -28.79
C TYR A 232 6.99 9.85 -29.19
N ILE A 233 6.53 11.05 -28.83
CA ILE A 233 5.20 11.58 -29.19
C ILE A 233 5.42 12.67 -30.23
N GLU A 234 4.79 12.52 -31.39
CA GLU A 234 4.78 13.49 -32.49
C GLU A 234 3.34 13.90 -32.81
N GLY A 235 3.16 15.02 -33.53
CA GLY A 235 1.86 15.63 -33.80
C GLY A 235 1.53 16.80 -32.86
N SER A 236 0.31 17.31 -32.95
CA SER A 236 -0.14 18.47 -32.15
C SER A 236 -1.33 18.12 -31.29
N ILE A 237 -1.30 18.52 -30.01
CA ILE A 237 -2.43 18.42 -29.09
C ILE A 237 -2.74 19.83 -28.57
N SER A 238 -3.98 20.27 -28.79
CA SER A 238 -4.48 21.58 -28.38
C SER A 238 -5.69 21.47 -27.45
N ILE A 239 -5.77 22.36 -26.48
CA ILE A 239 -6.88 22.52 -25.54
C ILE A 239 -7.53 23.86 -25.83
N SER A 240 -8.75 23.85 -26.37
CA SER A 240 -9.52 25.07 -26.69
C SER A 240 -8.71 26.13 -27.46
N GLY A 241 -7.95 25.71 -28.46
CA GLY A 241 -7.15 26.57 -29.32
C GLY A 241 -5.71 26.81 -28.90
N TYR A 242 -5.31 26.37 -27.70
CA TYR A 242 -3.96 26.56 -27.17
C TYR A 242 -3.16 25.25 -27.09
N PRO A 243 -1.83 25.26 -27.31
CA PRO A 243 -1.01 24.06 -27.13
C PRO A 243 -1.12 23.47 -25.71
N LYS A 244 -1.23 22.15 -25.61
CA LYS A 244 -1.33 21.47 -24.32
C LYS A 244 -0.08 21.68 -23.45
N ASN A 245 -0.24 22.31 -22.29
CA ASN A 245 0.81 22.35 -21.27
C ASN A 245 0.79 21.09 -20.38
N GLN A 246 1.74 20.19 -20.61
CA GLN A 246 1.82 18.91 -19.92
C GLN A 246 2.00 19.01 -18.39
N ALA A 247 2.65 20.07 -17.89
CA ALA A 247 2.94 20.20 -16.46
C ALA A 247 1.69 20.53 -15.63
N THR A 248 0.73 21.25 -16.22
CA THR A 248 -0.46 21.76 -15.54
C THR A 248 -1.76 21.10 -16.01
N PHE A 249 -1.72 20.27 -17.05
CA PHE A 249 -2.90 19.63 -17.63
C PHE A 249 -3.74 18.84 -16.62
N ALA A 250 -3.10 18.15 -15.66
CA ALA A 250 -3.79 17.41 -14.59
C ALA A 250 -4.72 18.30 -13.71
N ARG A 251 -4.59 19.63 -13.77
CA ARG A 251 -5.48 20.57 -13.07
C ARG A 251 -6.83 20.77 -13.77
N VAL A 252 -6.90 20.52 -15.08
CA VAL A 252 -8.12 20.69 -15.88
C VAL A 252 -8.68 19.36 -16.39
N SER A 253 -7.92 18.27 -16.23
CA SER A 253 -8.32 16.92 -16.61
C SER A 253 -8.50 15.98 -15.40
N GLY A 254 -9.52 15.12 -15.44
CA GLY A 254 -9.65 13.94 -14.57
C GLY A 254 -9.34 12.65 -15.34
N TYR A 255 -8.79 11.64 -14.67
CA TYR A 255 -8.51 10.34 -15.29
C TYR A 255 -8.97 9.20 -14.38
N CYS A 256 -10.02 8.48 -14.78
CA CYS A 256 -10.50 7.29 -14.10
C CYS A 256 -9.77 6.07 -14.67
N GLU A 257 -8.95 5.42 -13.84
CA GLU A 257 -8.21 4.22 -14.23
C GLU A 257 -9.09 2.98 -14.25
N GLN A 258 -8.68 1.96 -15.02
CA GLN A 258 -9.36 0.66 -15.08
C GLN A 258 -9.40 -0.04 -13.70
N ASN A 259 -8.32 0.09 -12.91
CA ASN A 259 -8.25 -0.47 -11.56
C ASN A 259 -8.63 0.59 -10.51
N ASP A 260 -9.68 0.29 -9.74
CA ASP A 260 -10.20 1.21 -8.71
C ASP A 260 -9.39 1.15 -7.41
N ILE A 261 -8.25 1.84 -7.39
CA ILE A 261 -7.33 1.86 -6.25
C ILE A 261 -7.69 3.02 -5.31
N HIS A 262 -7.99 2.72 -4.05
CA HIS A 262 -8.31 3.69 -3.00
C HIS A 262 -7.75 3.23 -1.65
N SER A 263 -7.56 4.15 -0.69
CA SER A 263 -7.15 3.79 0.67
C SER A 263 -8.29 3.04 1.39
N PRO A 264 -8.04 1.82 1.92
CA PRO A 264 -9.13 0.94 2.39
C PRO A 264 -9.80 1.42 3.70
N HIS A 265 -9.05 2.10 4.59
CA HIS A 265 -9.51 2.47 5.93
C HIS A 265 -10.12 3.89 6.02
N VAL A 266 -10.43 4.49 4.88
CA VAL A 266 -11.05 5.83 4.77
C VAL A 266 -12.49 5.67 4.28
N THR A 267 -13.41 6.56 4.67
CA THR A 267 -14.79 6.48 4.15
C THR A 267 -14.92 7.05 2.74
N VAL A 268 -16.07 6.79 2.09
CA VAL A 268 -16.43 7.42 0.80
C VAL A 268 -16.35 8.95 0.89
N TYR A 269 -17.02 9.55 1.87
CA TYR A 269 -17.03 11.00 2.06
C TYR A 269 -15.63 11.58 2.32
N GLU A 270 -14.85 10.92 3.16
CA GLU A 270 -13.49 11.36 3.49
C GLU A 270 -12.53 11.27 2.30
N SER A 271 -12.70 10.25 1.45
CA SER A 271 -11.93 10.09 0.21
C SER A 271 -12.20 11.25 -0.75
N LEU A 272 -13.46 11.65 -0.89
CA LEU A 272 -13.86 12.81 -1.68
C LEU A 272 -13.35 14.11 -1.07
N LEU A 273 -13.51 14.30 0.24
CA LEU A 273 -13.02 15.49 0.95
C LEU A 273 -11.50 15.64 0.84
N TYR A 274 -10.76 14.53 0.93
CA TYR A 274 -9.31 14.50 0.74
C TYR A 274 -8.92 14.94 -0.67
N SER A 275 -9.61 14.41 -1.70
CA SER A 275 -9.40 14.83 -3.09
C SER A 275 -9.71 16.31 -3.30
N ALA A 276 -10.85 16.77 -2.79
CA ALA A 276 -11.29 18.16 -2.84
C ALA A 276 -10.25 19.10 -2.21
N TRP A 277 -9.71 18.72 -1.06
CA TRP A 277 -8.77 19.55 -0.33
C TRP A 277 -7.49 19.78 -1.14
N LEU A 278 -6.99 18.75 -1.83
CA LEU A 278 -5.71 18.81 -2.53
C LEU A 278 -5.81 19.36 -3.95
N ARG A 279 -6.92 19.11 -4.65
CA ARG A 279 -7.06 19.45 -6.08
C ARG A 279 -7.80 20.75 -6.34
N LEU A 280 -8.74 21.17 -5.49
CA LEU A 280 -9.40 22.46 -5.64
C LEU A 280 -8.46 23.62 -5.33
N ALA A 281 -8.76 24.78 -5.92
CA ALA A 281 -7.97 25.99 -5.77
C ALA A 281 -7.99 26.53 -4.32
N LYS A 282 -6.96 27.32 -3.97
CA LYS A 282 -6.70 27.76 -2.57
C LYS A 282 -7.75 28.75 -2.04
N ASP A 283 -8.36 29.49 -2.94
CA ASP A 283 -9.42 30.48 -2.75
C ASP A 283 -10.77 29.83 -2.38
N VAL A 284 -10.96 28.54 -2.64
CA VAL A 284 -12.19 27.82 -2.30
C VAL A 284 -12.26 27.57 -0.79
N ASN A 285 -13.19 28.26 -0.13
CA ASN A 285 -13.47 28.10 1.29
C ASN A 285 -13.91 26.66 1.64
N SER A 286 -13.61 26.22 2.85
CA SER A 286 -13.98 24.91 3.40
C SER A 286 -15.49 24.64 3.32
N LYS A 287 -16.34 25.65 3.55
CA LYS A 287 -17.80 25.49 3.43
C LYS A 287 -18.22 25.18 1.99
N THR A 288 -17.73 25.97 1.02
CA THR A 288 -18.00 25.76 -0.41
C THR A 288 -17.47 24.42 -0.89
N ARG A 289 -16.28 24.02 -0.44
CA ARG A 289 -15.70 22.71 -0.71
C ARG A 289 -16.60 21.57 -0.25
N LYS A 290 -17.11 21.64 0.98
CA LYS A 290 -18.03 20.62 1.50
C LYS A 290 -19.33 20.57 0.70
N MET A 291 -19.93 21.73 0.39
CA MET A 291 -21.15 21.78 -0.44
C MET A 291 -20.91 21.16 -1.82
N PHE A 292 -19.76 21.42 -2.44
CA PHE A 292 -19.41 20.82 -3.73
C PHE A 292 -19.20 19.30 -3.64
N VAL A 293 -18.62 18.80 -2.54
CA VAL A 293 -18.49 17.35 -2.31
C VAL A 293 -19.87 16.68 -2.17
N GLU A 294 -20.81 17.30 -1.45
CA GLU A 294 -22.20 16.80 -1.35
C GLU A 294 -22.86 16.72 -2.73
N GLU A 295 -22.72 17.78 -3.53
CA GLU A 295 -23.30 17.82 -4.88
C GLU A 295 -22.70 16.75 -5.80
N VAL A 296 -21.40 16.51 -5.72
CA VAL A 296 -20.77 15.41 -6.49
C VAL A 296 -21.29 14.06 -6.01
N MET A 297 -21.46 13.86 -4.70
CA MET A 297 -22.04 12.63 -4.17
C MET A 297 -23.49 12.40 -4.62
N ASP A 298 -24.28 13.47 -4.74
CA ASP A 298 -25.63 13.42 -5.30
C ASP A 298 -25.58 12.99 -6.78
N LEU A 299 -24.67 13.58 -7.58
CA LEU A 299 -24.56 13.31 -9.01
C LEU A 299 -24.22 11.84 -9.31
N VAL A 300 -23.35 11.23 -8.49
CA VAL A 300 -22.95 9.82 -8.62
C VAL A 300 -23.75 8.88 -7.71
N GLU A 301 -24.78 9.38 -7.02
CA GLU A 301 -25.69 8.59 -6.18
C GLU A 301 -24.99 7.80 -5.05
N LEU A 302 -23.97 8.38 -4.41
CA LEU A 302 -23.19 7.75 -3.33
C LEU A 302 -23.66 8.07 -1.91
N ASN A 303 -24.68 8.93 -1.73
CA ASN A 303 -25.20 9.29 -0.41
C ASN A 303 -25.54 8.13 0.53
N PRO A 304 -26.16 7.02 0.07
CA PRO A 304 -26.51 5.92 0.97
C PRO A 304 -25.29 5.25 1.61
N ILE A 305 -24.11 5.36 0.98
CA ILE A 305 -22.86 4.73 1.42
C ILE A 305 -21.80 5.77 1.82
N ARG A 306 -22.24 6.99 2.17
CA ARG A 306 -21.40 8.13 2.56
C ARG A 306 -20.31 7.77 3.58
N ASP A 307 -20.70 7.10 4.66
CA ASP A 307 -19.84 6.79 5.80
C ASP A 307 -19.32 5.35 5.78
N ALA A 308 -19.59 4.62 4.68
CA ALA A 308 -19.05 3.30 4.45
C ALA A 308 -17.54 3.35 4.26
N LEU A 309 -16.82 2.39 4.86
CA LEU A 309 -15.40 2.19 4.60
C LEU A 309 -15.20 1.65 3.18
N VAL A 310 -14.17 2.15 2.52
CA VAL A 310 -13.86 1.76 1.14
C VAL A 310 -13.46 0.29 1.04
N GLY A 311 -12.64 -0.19 1.97
CA GLY A 311 -12.17 -1.58 2.01
C GLY A 311 -11.21 -1.95 0.87
N LEU A 312 -10.65 -3.16 0.97
CA LEU A 312 -9.76 -3.75 -0.02
C LEU A 312 -10.56 -4.38 -1.17
N PRO A 313 -10.14 -4.15 -2.44
CA PRO A 313 -10.83 -4.70 -3.60
C PRO A 313 -11.01 -6.23 -3.52
N GLY A 314 -12.25 -6.70 -3.65
CA GLY A 314 -12.58 -8.13 -3.65
C GLY A 314 -12.55 -8.83 -2.29
N VAL A 315 -12.26 -8.11 -1.21
CA VAL A 315 -12.19 -8.68 0.15
C VAL A 315 -13.28 -8.11 1.04
N ASP A 316 -13.36 -6.79 1.17
CA ASP A 316 -14.29 -6.11 2.08
C ASP A 316 -14.65 -4.69 1.61
N GLY A 317 -15.61 -4.05 2.31
CA GLY A 317 -16.04 -2.68 2.08
C GLY A 317 -17.02 -2.54 0.91
N LEU A 318 -16.65 -1.72 -0.09
CA LEU A 318 -17.54 -1.38 -1.21
C LEU A 318 -17.60 -2.47 -2.28
N SER A 319 -18.78 -2.63 -2.88
CA SER A 319 -18.95 -3.45 -4.08
C SER A 319 -18.15 -2.90 -5.27
N THR A 320 -17.92 -3.71 -6.30
CA THR A 320 -17.19 -3.29 -7.52
C THR A 320 -17.86 -2.07 -8.17
N GLU A 321 -19.17 -2.08 -8.28
CA GLU A 321 -20.01 -1.00 -8.82
C GLU A 321 -19.89 0.29 -8.00
N GLN A 322 -20.03 0.20 -6.66
CA GLN A 322 -19.91 1.35 -5.77
C GLN A 322 -18.50 1.95 -5.81
N ARG A 323 -17.48 1.09 -5.92
CA ARG A 323 -16.08 1.50 -6.01
C ARG A 323 -15.77 2.20 -7.34
N LYS A 324 -16.35 1.74 -8.45
CA LYS A 324 -16.28 2.43 -9.76
C LYS A 324 -16.86 3.84 -9.67
N ARG A 325 -18.04 4.00 -9.07
CA ARG A 325 -18.66 5.32 -8.83
C ARG A 325 -17.80 6.20 -7.92
N LEU A 326 -17.18 5.63 -6.89
CA LEU A 326 -16.22 6.35 -6.05
C LEU A 326 -15.01 6.84 -6.85
N THR A 327 -14.46 6.04 -7.76
CA THR A 327 -13.36 6.47 -8.64
C THR A 327 -13.77 7.66 -9.50
N ILE A 328 -14.96 7.62 -10.12
CA ILE A 328 -15.50 8.74 -10.90
C ILE A 328 -15.66 9.98 -10.02
N ALA A 329 -16.23 9.83 -8.83
CA ALA A 329 -16.45 10.93 -7.90
C ALA A 329 -15.14 11.58 -7.41
N VAL A 330 -14.11 10.78 -7.09
CA VAL A 330 -12.80 11.28 -6.64
C VAL A 330 -12.13 12.17 -7.70
N GLU A 331 -12.29 11.82 -8.98
CA GLU A 331 -11.82 12.64 -10.09
C GLU A 331 -12.72 13.87 -10.34
N LEU A 332 -14.03 13.72 -10.21
CA LEU A 332 -14.99 14.81 -10.46
C LEU A 332 -14.93 15.92 -9.40
N VAL A 333 -14.58 15.60 -8.16
CA VAL A 333 -14.41 16.56 -7.06
C VAL A 333 -13.22 17.52 -7.29
N ALA A 334 -12.34 17.24 -8.25
CA ALA A 334 -11.34 18.19 -8.71
C ALA A 334 -11.92 19.33 -9.57
N ASN A 335 -13.21 19.27 -9.87
CA ASN A 335 -13.91 20.12 -10.86
C ASN A 335 -13.20 20.16 -12.24
N PRO A 336 -12.87 19.01 -12.84
CA PRO A 336 -12.19 18.98 -14.14
C PRO A 336 -13.16 19.36 -15.28
N SER A 337 -12.61 19.90 -16.37
CA SER A 337 -13.37 20.21 -17.60
C SER A 337 -13.36 19.04 -18.59
N ILE A 338 -12.27 18.26 -18.59
CA ILE A 338 -12.07 17.08 -19.45
C ILE A 338 -11.94 15.85 -18.57
N ILE A 339 -12.65 14.77 -18.85
CA ILE A 339 -12.58 13.52 -18.09
C ILE A 339 -12.29 12.37 -19.03
N PHE A 340 -11.23 11.64 -18.74
CA PHE A 340 -10.88 10.37 -19.38
C PHE A 340 -11.36 9.22 -18.47
N MET A 341 -12.04 8.24 -19.03
CA MET A 341 -12.46 7.03 -18.32
C MET A 341 -11.98 5.78 -19.05
N ASP A 342 -11.14 5.00 -18.39
CA ASP A 342 -10.60 3.78 -18.97
C ASP A 342 -11.44 2.57 -18.55
N GLU A 343 -12.23 2.04 -19.48
CA GLU A 343 -13.12 0.90 -19.33
C GLU A 343 -14.02 0.95 -18.08
N PRO A 344 -14.89 1.98 -17.95
CA PRO A 344 -15.70 2.18 -16.75
C PRO A 344 -16.70 1.04 -16.49
N THR A 345 -17.01 0.22 -17.49
CA THR A 345 -17.96 -0.91 -17.41
C THR A 345 -17.28 -2.27 -17.21
N SER A 346 -15.94 -2.32 -17.12
CA SER A 346 -15.20 -3.58 -16.99
C SER A 346 -15.39 -4.22 -15.62
N GLY A 347 -15.58 -5.55 -15.59
CA GLY A 347 -15.80 -6.33 -14.37
C GLY A 347 -17.18 -6.13 -13.71
N LEU A 348 -18.13 -5.53 -14.42
CA LEU A 348 -19.51 -5.30 -13.96
C LEU A 348 -20.50 -6.19 -14.71
N ASP A 349 -21.59 -6.55 -14.05
CA ASP A 349 -22.76 -7.12 -14.74
C ASP A 349 -23.54 -6.02 -15.48
N ALA A 350 -24.49 -6.42 -16.34
CA ALA A 350 -25.22 -5.48 -17.20
C ALA A 350 -25.97 -4.40 -16.39
N ARG A 351 -26.52 -4.75 -15.22
CA ARG A 351 -27.25 -3.82 -14.36
C ARG A 351 -26.31 -2.81 -13.71
N ALA A 352 -25.22 -3.27 -13.11
CA ALA A 352 -24.21 -2.41 -12.51
C ALA A 352 -23.56 -1.49 -13.55
N ALA A 353 -23.26 -2.02 -14.74
CA ALA A 353 -22.73 -1.23 -15.84
C ALA A 353 -23.69 -0.11 -16.27
N ALA A 354 -25.00 -0.39 -16.35
CA ALA A 354 -26.01 0.62 -16.66
C ALA A 354 -26.09 1.74 -15.59
N ILE A 355 -25.97 1.38 -14.29
CA ILE A 355 -25.94 2.37 -13.20
C ILE A 355 -24.71 3.27 -13.33
N VAL A 356 -23.53 2.68 -13.55
CA VAL A 356 -22.29 3.46 -13.77
C VAL A 356 -22.44 4.37 -14.99
N MET A 357 -22.92 3.85 -16.13
CA MET A 357 -23.09 4.65 -17.35
C MET A 357 -24.11 5.78 -17.18
N ARG A 358 -25.16 5.60 -16.36
CA ARG A 358 -26.06 6.70 -15.98
C ARG A 358 -25.31 7.82 -15.27
N THR A 359 -24.42 7.50 -14.33
CA THR A 359 -23.61 8.52 -13.64
C THR A 359 -22.63 9.22 -14.58
N VAL A 360 -22.08 8.50 -15.56
CA VAL A 360 -21.23 9.09 -16.62
C VAL A 360 -22.04 10.06 -17.48
N ARG A 361 -23.25 9.67 -17.90
CA ARG A 361 -24.16 10.54 -18.67
C ARG A 361 -24.53 11.80 -17.90
N ASN A 362 -24.93 11.66 -16.63
CA ASN A 362 -25.20 12.80 -15.74
C ASN A 362 -23.99 13.75 -15.65
N THR A 363 -22.77 13.21 -15.63
CA THR A 363 -21.54 14.01 -15.61
C THR A 363 -21.33 14.78 -16.92
N VAL A 364 -21.61 14.18 -18.07
CA VAL A 364 -21.51 14.85 -19.37
C VAL A 364 -22.54 15.98 -19.48
N ASP A 365 -23.76 15.75 -19.00
CA ASP A 365 -24.88 16.70 -19.06
C ASP A 365 -24.62 18.00 -18.26
N THR A 366 -23.63 17.99 -17.36
CA THR A 366 -23.12 19.22 -16.73
C THR A 366 -22.37 20.15 -17.69
N GLY A 367 -22.06 19.69 -18.91
CA GLY A 367 -21.31 20.44 -19.92
C GLY A 367 -19.83 20.05 -20.02
N ARG A 368 -19.41 18.92 -19.44
CA ARG A 368 -18.02 18.45 -19.47
C ARG A 368 -17.70 17.68 -20.75
N THR A 369 -16.42 17.66 -21.10
CA THR A 369 -15.89 16.80 -22.18
C THR A 369 -15.55 15.44 -21.57
N VAL A 370 -16.23 14.38 -21.98
CA VAL A 370 -15.99 13.03 -21.42
C VAL A 370 -15.69 12.04 -22.54
N VAL A 371 -14.58 11.33 -22.37
CA VAL A 371 -14.16 10.25 -23.29
C VAL A 371 -13.99 8.96 -22.51
N CYS A 372 -14.60 7.89 -22.99
CA CYS A 372 -14.57 6.57 -22.36
C CYS A 372 -14.00 5.53 -23.31
N THR A 373 -13.04 4.71 -22.89
CA THR A 373 -12.72 3.47 -23.61
C THR A 373 -13.76 2.42 -23.25
N ILE A 374 -14.28 1.69 -24.23
CA ILE A 374 -15.18 0.57 -23.97
C ILE A 374 -14.80 -0.63 -24.82
N HIS A 375 -14.86 -1.81 -24.20
CA HIS A 375 -14.72 -3.09 -24.85
C HIS A 375 -16.10 -3.76 -24.99
N GLN A 376 -16.59 -3.91 -26.23
CA GLN A 376 -17.84 -4.62 -26.59
C GLN A 376 -19.06 -4.25 -25.72
N PRO A 377 -19.62 -3.03 -25.85
CA PRO A 377 -20.79 -2.62 -25.08
C PRO A 377 -22.07 -3.37 -25.46
N SER A 378 -23.02 -3.45 -24.53
CA SER A 378 -24.41 -3.79 -24.84
C SER A 378 -25.08 -2.67 -25.66
N ILE A 379 -26.20 -2.98 -26.32
CA ILE A 379 -26.95 -2.02 -27.13
C ILE A 379 -27.31 -0.77 -26.31
N ASP A 380 -27.87 -0.95 -25.11
CA ASP A 380 -28.29 0.15 -24.24
C ASP A 380 -27.13 1.07 -23.84
N ILE A 381 -25.94 0.50 -23.61
CA ILE A 381 -24.74 1.27 -23.26
C ILE A 381 -24.20 1.99 -24.50
N PHE A 382 -24.20 1.32 -25.65
CA PHE A 382 -23.68 1.88 -26.89
C PHE A 382 -24.52 3.07 -27.36
N GLU A 383 -25.84 3.00 -27.22
CA GLU A 383 -26.77 4.08 -27.57
C GLU A 383 -26.71 5.28 -26.61
N ALA A 384 -26.04 5.15 -25.46
CA ALA A 384 -25.81 6.28 -24.55
C ALA A 384 -24.72 7.25 -25.05
N PHE A 385 -23.91 6.84 -26.04
CA PHE A 385 -22.83 7.63 -26.61
C PHE A 385 -23.32 8.57 -27.72
N ASP A 386 -22.76 9.78 -27.75
CA ASP A 386 -23.07 10.77 -28.77
C ASP A 386 -22.16 10.58 -30.00
N GLU A 387 -20.88 10.29 -29.74
CA GLU A 387 -19.83 10.15 -30.74
C GLU A 387 -18.99 8.89 -30.53
N LEU A 388 -18.40 8.41 -31.62
CA LEU A 388 -17.54 7.24 -31.66
C LEU A 388 -16.23 7.58 -32.35
N LEU A 389 -15.11 7.26 -31.70
CA LEU A 389 -13.78 7.13 -32.29
C LEU A 389 -13.41 5.64 -32.34
N LEU A 390 -13.42 5.04 -33.53
CA LEU A 390 -13.12 3.64 -33.74
C LEU A 390 -11.69 3.46 -34.28
N MET A 391 -10.92 2.61 -33.62
CA MET A 391 -9.53 2.31 -33.99
C MET A 391 -9.37 0.84 -34.41
N LYS A 392 -8.55 0.62 -35.45
CA LYS A 392 -8.12 -0.72 -35.86
C LYS A 392 -6.76 -1.10 -35.25
N ARG A 393 -6.40 -2.38 -35.36
CA ARG A 393 -5.08 -2.88 -34.94
C ARG A 393 -3.98 -2.15 -35.72
N GLY A 394 -2.94 -1.70 -35.04
CA GLY A 394 -1.90 -0.84 -35.64
C GLY A 394 -2.05 0.64 -35.34
N GLY A 395 -3.07 1.03 -34.55
CA GLY A 395 -3.16 2.38 -34.01
C GLY A 395 -3.64 3.42 -35.00
N GLN A 396 -4.52 3.04 -35.94
CA GLN A 396 -5.11 3.91 -36.95
C GLN A 396 -6.62 4.07 -36.71
N VAL A 397 -7.14 5.24 -37.04
CA VAL A 397 -8.58 5.55 -36.97
C VAL A 397 -9.27 5.06 -38.25
N ILE A 398 -10.43 4.41 -38.08
CA ILE A 398 -11.25 3.92 -39.20
C ILE A 398 -12.65 4.54 -39.24
N TYR A 399 -13.06 5.18 -38.14
CA TYR A 399 -14.28 5.98 -38.06
C TYR A 399 -14.14 6.99 -36.92
N ALA A 400 -14.50 8.24 -37.17
CA ALA A 400 -14.67 9.24 -36.12
C ALA A 400 -15.89 10.09 -36.43
N GLY A 401 -16.92 10.06 -35.59
CA GLY A 401 -18.12 10.84 -35.85
C GLY A 401 -19.30 10.49 -34.95
N PRO A 402 -20.44 11.15 -35.15
CA PRO A 402 -21.66 10.90 -34.38
C PRO A 402 -22.22 9.51 -34.66
N LEU A 403 -22.75 8.83 -33.64
CA LEU A 403 -23.46 7.56 -33.81
C LEU A 403 -24.84 7.79 -34.46
N GLY A 404 -25.50 8.88 -34.06
CA GLY A 404 -26.91 9.11 -34.40
C GLY A 404 -27.85 8.21 -33.60
N ARG A 405 -29.15 8.52 -33.63
CA ARG A 405 -30.17 7.72 -32.95
C ARG A 405 -30.17 6.28 -33.49
N GLN A 406 -30.13 5.27 -32.64
CA GLN A 406 -30.07 3.86 -33.04
C GLN A 406 -28.85 3.55 -33.92
N SER A 407 -27.75 4.28 -33.72
CA SER A 407 -26.49 4.10 -34.46
C SER A 407 -26.62 4.20 -36.00
N HIS A 408 -27.66 4.85 -36.53
CA HIS A 408 -27.95 4.84 -37.97
C HIS A 408 -26.80 5.41 -38.83
N LYS A 409 -26.11 6.46 -38.37
CA LYS A 409 -25.03 7.10 -39.15
C LYS A 409 -23.82 6.17 -39.29
N LEU A 410 -23.53 5.41 -38.24
CA LEU A 410 -22.47 4.40 -38.25
C LEU A 410 -22.82 3.27 -39.22
N ILE A 411 -24.06 2.78 -39.17
CA ILE A 411 -24.53 1.70 -40.03
C ILE A 411 -24.50 2.13 -41.50
N GLU A 412 -25.05 3.31 -41.81
CA GLU A 412 -25.05 3.88 -43.16
C GLU A 412 -23.63 4.04 -43.73
N TYR A 413 -22.67 4.51 -42.91
CA TYR A 413 -21.28 4.67 -43.32
C TYR A 413 -20.65 3.34 -43.76
N TYR A 414 -20.79 2.28 -42.95
CA TYR A 414 -20.20 0.98 -43.25
C TYR A 414 -20.96 0.20 -44.32
N GLU A 415 -22.29 0.31 -44.39
CA GLU A 415 -23.10 -0.31 -45.45
C GLU A 415 -22.89 0.32 -46.83
N ALA A 416 -22.41 1.57 -46.88
CA ALA A 416 -22.03 2.21 -48.14
C ALA A 416 -20.74 1.62 -48.75
N ILE A 417 -19.93 0.91 -47.96
CA ILE A 417 -18.69 0.30 -48.43
C ILE A 417 -19.00 -1.02 -49.16
N PRO A 418 -18.59 -1.20 -50.42
CA PRO A 418 -18.86 -2.41 -51.18
C PRO A 418 -18.31 -3.67 -50.49
N GLY A 419 -19.16 -4.68 -50.34
CA GLY A 419 -18.80 -5.99 -49.77
C GLY A 419 -18.98 -6.11 -48.26
N VAL A 420 -19.26 -5.01 -47.54
CA VAL A 420 -19.61 -5.08 -46.11
C VAL A 420 -21.01 -5.70 -45.95
N PRO A 421 -21.19 -6.74 -45.12
CA PRO A 421 -22.49 -7.35 -44.89
C PRO A 421 -23.41 -6.43 -44.11
N LYS A 422 -24.65 -6.26 -44.58
CA LYS A 422 -25.68 -5.48 -43.88
C LYS A 422 -25.96 -6.02 -42.48
N ILE A 423 -26.31 -5.12 -41.57
CA ILE A 423 -26.65 -5.50 -40.19
C ILE A 423 -27.96 -6.31 -40.18
N ARG A 424 -28.00 -7.35 -39.34
CA ARG A 424 -29.22 -8.16 -39.14
C ARG A 424 -30.13 -7.48 -38.13
N ASP A 425 -31.44 -7.66 -38.29
CA ASP A 425 -32.41 -7.10 -37.36
C ASP A 425 -32.21 -7.67 -35.94
N GLY A 426 -32.26 -6.80 -34.93
CA GLY A 426 -31.97 -7.15 -33.53
C GLY A 426 -30.50 -7.44 -33.19
N TYR A 427 -29.56 -7.29 -34.13
CA TYR A 427 -28.14 -7.48 -33.86
C TYR A 427 -27.49 -6.23 -33.27
N ASN A 428 -26.53 -6.40 -32.36
CA ASN A 428 -25.87 -5.28 -31.69
C ASN A 428 -24.95 -4.52 -32.67
N PRO A 429 -25.21 -3.23 -32.96
CA PRO A 429 -24.37 -2.43 -33.86
C PRO A 429 -22.90 -2.37 -33.43
N ALA A 430 -22.64 -2.34 -32.12
CA ALA A 430 -21.29 -2.30 -31.59
C ALA A 430 -20.50 -3.60 -31.84
N THR A 431 -21.18 -4.74 -31.79
CA THR A 431 -20.59 -6.04 -32.12
C THR A 431 -20.37 -6.15 -33.61
N TRP A 432 -21.38 -5.80 -34.42
CA TRP A 432 -21.29 -5.80 -35.87
C TRP A 432 -20.14 -4.96 -36.40
N MET A 433 -20.01 -3.70 -35.94
CA MET A 433 -18.93 -2.83 -36.41
C MET A 433 -17.54 -3.43 -36.13
N LEU A 434 -17.36 -4.11 -35.00
CA LEU A 434 -16.08 -4.73 -34.63
C LEU A 434 -15.79 -6.00 -35.45
N GLU A 435 -16.82 -6.70 -35.89
CA GLU A 435 -16.71 -7.89 -36.73
C GLU A 435 -16.43 -7.53 -38.18
N VAL A 436 -17.13 -6.55 -38.74
CA VAL A 436 -16.92 -6.12 -40.14
C VAL A 436 -15.59 -5.39 -40.35
N THR A 437 -15.07 -4.77 -39.30
CA THR A 437 -13.75 -4.10 -39.31
C THR A 437 -12.61 -5.01 -38.80
N ALA A 438 -12.88 -6.29 -38.59
CA ALA A 438 -11.87 -7.23 -38.12
C ALA A 438 -10.84 -7.53 -39.23
N PRO A 439 -9.56 -7.77 -38.89
CA PRO A 439 -8.50 -8.04 -39.88
C PRO A 439 -8.80 -9.16 -40.88
N PRO A 440 -9.48 -10.28 -40.52
CA PRO A 440 -9.86 -11.31 -41.48
C PRO A 440 -10.84 -10.81 -42.56
N VAL A 441 -11.77 -9.92 -42.19
CA VAL A 441 -12.76 -9.35 -43.12
C VAL A 441 -12.08 -8.32 -44.02
N GLU A 442 -11.21 -7.49 -43.45
CA GLU A 442 -10.37 -6.54 -44.19
C GLU A 442 -9.54 -7.25 -45.28
N ALA A 443 -8.93 -8.39 -44.95
CA ALA A 443 -8.17 -9.21 -45.89
C ALA A 443 -9.05 -9.90 -46.95
N GLN A 444 -10.27 -10.32 -46.60
CA GLN A 444 -11.22 -10.93 -47.55
C GLN A 444 -11.75 -9.92 -48.57
N LEU A 445 -12.02 -8.70 -48.12
CA LEU A 445 -12.49 -7.60 -48.96
C LEU A 445 -11.36 -6.94 -49.74
N ASN A 446 -10.10 -7.18 -49.36
CA ASN A 446 -8.91 -6.57 -49.94
C ASN A 446 -9.00 -5.03 -49.94
N VAL A 447 -9.45 -4.47 -48.81
CA VAL A 447 -9.57 -3.02 -48.57
C VAL A 447 -8.77 -2.63 -47.34
N ASP A 448 -8.38 -1.37 -47.22
CA ASP A 448 -7.89 -0.80 -45.95
C ASP A 448 -8.91 0.21 -45.42
N PHE A 449 -9.53 -0.08 -44.28
CA PHE A 449 -10.54 0.80 -43.69
C PHE A 449 -9.98 2.16 -43.24
N ALA A 450 -8.70 2.25 -42.91
CA ALA A 450 -8.06 3.53 -42.58
C ALA A 450 -7.85 4.39 -43.82
N GLU A 451 -7.54 3.81 -44.98
CA GLU A 451 -7.48 4.54 -46.25
C GLU A 451 -8.87 5.00 -46.69
N ILE A 452 -9.89 4.16 -46.52
CA ILE A 452 -11.29 4.53 -46.80
C ILE A 452 -11.70 5.73 -45.93
N TYR A 453 -11.39 5.68 -44.64
CA TYR A 453 -11.67 6.79 -43.73
C TYR A 453 -10.94 8.06 -44.14
N ALA A 454 -9.63 8.01 -44.41
CA ALA A 454 -8.83 9.16 -44.82
C ALA A 454 -9.36 9.85 -46.10
N ASN A 455 -9.96 9.09 -47.01
CA ASN A 455 -10.55 9.61 -48.26
C ASN A 455 -12.05 9.96 -48.15
N SER A 456 -12.65 9.82 -46.96
CA SER A 456 -14.09 10.06 -46.75
C SER A 456 -14.40 11.52 -46.44
N GLU A 457 -15.63 11.95 -46.76
CA GLU A 457 -16.16 13.26 -46.31
C GLU A 457 -16.14 13.41 -44.79
N LEU A 458 -16.21 12.29 -44.06
CA LEU A 458 -16.19 12.28 -42.60
C LEU A 458 -14.82 12.72 -42.08
N TYR A 459 -13.73 12.30 -42.71
CA TYR A 459 -12.39 12.76 -42.36
C TYR A 459 -12.19 14.25 -42.65
N GLU A 460 -12.66 14.74 -43.80
CA GLU A 460 -12.58 16.16 -44.16
C GLU A 460 -13.31 17.05 -43.13
N LYS A 461 -14.56 16.69 -42.77
CA LYS A 461 -15.34 17.38 -41.73
C LYS A 461 -14.65 17.36 -40.36
N ASN A 462 -14.00 16.25 -40.01
CA ASN A 462 -13.24 16.15 -38.77
C ASN A 462 -11.98 17.03 -38.80
N GLN A 463 -11.29 17.11 -39.93
CA GLN A 463 -10.12 17.98 -40.08
C GLN A 463 -10.50 19.47 -39.99
N GLU A 464 -11.64 19.86 -40.58
CA GLU A 464 -12.20 21.21 -40.39
C GLU A 464 -12.53 21.50 -38.93
N LEU A 465 -13.16 20.53 -38.24
CA LEU A 465 -13.47 20.65 -36.82
C LEU A 465 -12.21 20.78 -35.96
N ILE A 466 -11.19 19.94 -36.20
CA ILE A 466 -9.90 20.00 -35.51
C ILE A 466 -9.27 21.36 -35.72
N LYS A 467 -9.21 21.85 -36.96
CA LYS A 467 -8.67 23.16 -37.30
C LYS A 467 -9.40 24.28 -36.56
N ALA A 468 -10.74 24.24 -36.52
CA ALA A 468 -11.55 25.23 -35.81
C ALA A 468 -11.31 25.20 -34.29
N LEU A 469 -11.18 24.01 -33.68
CA LEU A 469 -10.93 23.85 -32.25
C LEU A 469 -9.47 24.08 -31.85
N SER A 470 -8.53 23.97 -32.80
CA SER A 470 -7.12 24.30 -32.62
C SER A 470 -6.83 25.79 -32.81
N THR A 471 -7.76 26.58 -33.34
CA THR A 471 -7.64 28.04 -33.38
C THR A 471 -8.29 28.68 -32.15
N PRO A 472 -7.58 29.55 -31.41
CA PRO A 472 -8.13 30.20 -30.23
C PRO A 472 -9.24 31.19 -30.63
N THR A 473 -10.32 31.21 -29.87
CA THR A 473 -11.40 32.18 -30.08
C THR A 473 -10.91 33.60 -29.77
N PRO A 474 -11.30 34.62 -30.56
CA PRO A 474 -10.87 36.00 -30.33
C PRO A 474 -11.25 36.49 -28.92
N GLY A 475 -10.27 36.91 -28.13
CA GLY A 475 -10.47 37.39 -26.75
C GLY A 475 -10.41 36.31 -25.67
N SER A 476 -10.21 35.03 -26.04
CA SER A 476 -9.85 33.99 -25.07
C SER A 476 -8.41 34.16 -24.58
N ASN A 477 -8.10 33.63 -23.40
CA ASN A 477 -6.74 33.58 -22.87
C ASN A 477 -6.32 32.11 -22.68
N ASP A 478 -5.03 31.83 -22.81
CA ASP A 478 -4.48 30.52 -22.50
C ASP A 478 -4.65 30.18 -21.00
N LEU A 479 -4.82 28.88 -20.71
CA LEU A 479 -4.96 28.35 -19.36
C LEU A 479 -3.63 28.45 -18.61
N TYR A 480 -3.45 29.55 -17.88
CA TYR A 480 -2.27 29.77 -17.08
C TYR A 480 -2.46 29.36 -15.62
N PHE A 481 -1.58 28.49 -15.14
CA PHE A 481 -1.51 28.09 -13.75
C PHE A 481 -0.12 28.39 -13.17
N PRO A 482 -0.01 29.13 -12.05
CA PRO A 482 1.28 29.54 -11.51
C PRO A 482 2.07 28.38 -10.89
N THR A 483 1.39 27.30 -10.50
CA THR A 483 1.99 26.14 -9.85
C THR A 483 1.41 24.85 -10.41
N LYS A 484 2.25 23.81 -10.49
CA LYS A 484 1.85 22.45 -10.86
C LYS A 484 0.73 21.90 -9.97
N TYR A 485 0.86 22.10 -8.65
CA TYR A 485 -0.12 21.66 -7.65
C TYR A 485 -1.03 22.81 -7.22
N SER A 486 -2.29 22.51 -6.91
CA SER A 486 -3.27 23.52 -6.45
C SER A 486 -2.95 24.05 -5.05
N GLN A 487 -2.51 23.19 -4.13
CA GLN A 487 -2.22 23.55 -2.73
C GLN A 487 -0.72 23.73 -2.45
N PRO A 488 -0.31 24.57 -1.47
CA PRO A 488 1.09 24.70 -1.08
C PRO A 488 1.59 23.48 -0.29
N PHE A 489 2.91 23.29 -0.25
CA PHE A 489 3.57 22.13 0.36
C PHE A 489 3.09 21.81 1.80
N LEU A 490 3.00 22.80 2.68
CA LEU A 490 2.57 22.58 4.07
C LEU A 490 1.12 22.09 4.17
N VAL A 491 0.24 22.57 3.29
CA VAL A 491 -1.15 22.12 3.25
C VAL A 491 -1.23 20.70 2.70
N GLN A 492 -0.39 20.35 1.71
CA GLN A 492 -0.25 18.97 1.24
C GLN A 492 0.16 18.04 2.39
N CYS A 493 1.19 18.40 3.17
CA CYS A 493 1.63 17.61 4.32
C CYS A 493 0.52 17.44 5.37
N LYS A 494 -0.24 18.51 5.65
CA LYS A 494 -1.36 18.46 6.60
C LYS A 494 -2.47 17.53 6.13
N ALA A 495 -2.84 17.59 4.85
CA ALA A 495 -3.87 16.72 4.28
C ALA A 495 -3.41 15.25 4.26
N CYS A 496 -2.18 14.98 3.81
CA CYS A 496 -1.60 13.63 3.82
C CYS A 496 -1.54 13.06 5.24
N PHE A 497 -1.14 13.86 6.23
CA PHE A 497 -1.13 13.44 7.64
C PHE A 497 -2.53 13.16 8.17
N TRP A 498 -3.52 13.97 7.80
CA TRP A 498 -4.92 13.74 8.17
C TRP A 498 -5.44 12.41 7.61
N LYS A 499 -5.15 12.10 6.33
CA LYS A 499 -5.51 10.80 5.73
C LYS A 499 -4.82 9.65 6.49
N GLN A 500 -3.51 9.76 6.71
CA GLN A 500 -2.76 8.69 7.37
C GLN A 500 -3.18 8.48 8.83
N HIS A 501 -3.55 9.55 9.55
CA HIS A 501 -4.08 9.45 10.90
C HIS A 501 -5.34 8.57 10.96
N TRP A 502 -6.32 8.82 10.08
CA TRP A 502 -7.54 8.00 10.03
C TRP A 502 -7.27 6.58 9.55
N SER A 503 -6.39 6.41 8.55
CA SER A 503 -6.03 5.09 8.02
C SER A 503 -5.42 4.20 9.11
N TYR A 504 -4.49 4.74 9.90
CA TYR A 504 -3.86 4.01 11.00
C TYR A 504 -4.82 3.78 12.17
N TRP A 505 -5.59 4.80 12.57
CA TRP A 505 -6.54 4.69 13.67
C TRP A 505 -7.61 3.61 13.39
N ARG A 506 -8.10 3.52 12.16
CA ARG A 506 -9.12 2.55 11.73
C ARG A 506 -8.55 1.23 11.22
N ASN A 507 -7.26 1.00 11.39
CA ASN A 507 -6.63 -0.30 11.15
C ASN A 507 -6.26 -0.98 12.49
N PRO A 508 -7.24 -1.52 13.23
CA PRO A 508 -6.99 -2.21 14.49
C PRO A 508 -6.20 -3.51 14.28
N GLN A 509 -6.35 -4.18 13.14
CA GLN A 509 -5.59 -5.40 12.84
C GLN A 509 -4.08 -5.14 12.87
N TYR A 510 -3.63 -4.00 12.34
CA TYR A 510 -2.23 -3.62 12.40
C TYR A 510 -1.83 -3.14 13.81
N ASN A 511 -2.51 -2.12 14.33
CA ASN A 511 -2.07 -1.44 15.55
C ASN A 511 -2.39 -2.21 16.84
N ALA A 512 -3.56 -2.84 16.95
CA ALA A 512 -3.91 -3.62 18.14
C ALA A 512 -3.05 -4.88 18.27
N VAL A 513 -2.80 -5.60 17.17
CA VAL A 513 -1.89 -6.76 17.16
C VAL A 513 -0.46 -6.32 17.50
N ARG A 514 0.00 -5.19 16.95
CA ARG A 514 1.31 -4.61 17.27
C ARG A 514 1.47 -4.35 18.77
N PHE A 515 0.50 -3.69 19.42
CA PHE A 515 0.56 -3.42 20.86
C PHE A 515 0.41 -4.69 21.69
N PHE A 516 -0.49 -5.59 21.31
CA PHE A 516 -0.69 -6.87 21.99
C PHE A 516 0.59 -7.72 21.97
N MET A 517 1.19 -7.91 20.79
CA MET A 517 2.46 -8.63 20.65
C MET A 517 3.57 -7.98 21.47
N THR A 518 3.62 -6.65 21.51
CA THR A 518 4.61 -5.91 22.33
C THR A 518 4.47 -6.25 23.82
N ILE A 519 3.25 -6.30 24.35
CA ILE A 519 2.99 -6.64 25.75
C ILE A 519 3.37 -8.10 26.02
N VAL A 520 2.99 -9.03 25.14
CA VAL A 520 3.29 -10.46 25.28
C VAL A 520 4.80 -10.70 25.26
N ILE A 521 5.50 -10.15 24.28
CA ILE A 521 6.96 -10.28 24.13
C ILE A 521 7.68 -9.60 25.29
N GLY A 522 7.24 -8.40 25.69
CA GLY A 522 7.80 -7.67 26.83
C GLY A 522 7.65 -8.43 28.13
N ALA A 523 6.47 -9.00 28.40
CA ALA A 523 6.22 -9.84 29.57
C ALA A 523 7.05 -11.13 29.54
N LEU A 524 7.17 -11.78 28.38
CA LEU A 524 7.96 -12.99 28.22
C LEU A 524 9.44 -12.74 28.54
N PHE A 525 10.06 -11.72 27.95
CA PHE A 525 11.45 -11.37 28.26
C PHE A 525 11.61 -10.87 29.70
N GLY A 526 10.65 -10.10 30.21
CA GLY A 526 10.64 -9.65 31.61
C GLY A 526 10.58 -10.82 32.60
N LEU A 527 9.83 -11.88 32.32
CA LEU A 527 9.76 -13.09 33.15
C LEU A 527 11.05 -13.91 33.07
N ILE A 528 11.62 -14.08 31.87
CA ILE A 528 12.86 -14.85 31.67
C ILE A 528 14.03 -14.21 32.42
N PHE A 529 14.12 -12.88 32.39
CA PHE A 529 15.21 -12.11 32.99
C PHE A 529 14.81 -11.39 34.27
N TRP A 530 13.87 -11.97 35.02
CA TRP A 530 13.30 -11.38 36.22
C TRP A 530 14.37 -10.99 37.25
N ASN A 531 14.41 -9.70 37.60
CA ASN A 531 15.30 -9.12 38.60
C ASN A 531 16.80 -9.42 38.38
N LYS A 532 17.24 -9.55 37.13
CA LYS A 532 18.64 -9.78 36.74
C LYS A 532 19.46 -8.50 36.53
N GLY A 533 18.82 -7.33 36.46
CA GLY A 533 19.46 -6.04 36.17
C GLY A 533 20.48 -5.56 37.20
N GLN A 534 20.43 -6.07 38.44
CA GLN A 534 21.35 -5.70 39.52
C GLN A 534 22.52 -6.69 39.69
N GLN A 535 22.39 -7.91 39.15
CA GLN A 535 23.39 -8.97 39.30
C GLN A 535 24.50 -8.79 38.25
N THR A 536 25.51 -7.97 38.56
CA THR A 536 26.62 -7.65 37.63
C THR A 536 27.99 -8.10 38.12
N GLU A 537 28.06 -8.82 39.25
CA GLU A 537 29.31 -9.21 39.91
C GLU A 537 30.03 -10.35 39.16
N LYS A 538 29.28 -11.25 38.51
CA LYS A 538 29.84 -12.38 37.76
C LYS A 538 29.81 -12.09 36.27
N GLN A 539 30.86 -12.54 35.56
CA GLN A 539 30.92 -12.46 34.09
C GLN A 539 29.67 -13.07 33.42
N GLN A 540 29.19 -14.21 33.92
CA GLN A 540 28.02 -14.88 33.34
C GLN A 540 26.74 -14.04 33.48
N ASP A 541 26.55 -13.37 34.63
CA ASP A 541 25.35 -12.56 34.83
C ASP A 541 25.38 -11.28 33.97
N LEU A 542 26.56 -10.69 33.78
CA LEU A 542 26.75 -9.60 32.81
C LEU A 542 26.43 -10.04 31.37
N MET A 543 26.89 -11.22 30.96
CA MET A 543 26.59 -11.77 29.63
C MET A 543 25.10 -12.13 29.47
N ASN A 544 24.45 -12.61 30.53
CA ASN A 544 23.01 -12.85 30.54
C ASN A 544 22.23 -11.54 30.37
N LEU A 545 22.64 -10.47 31.05
CA LEU A 545 22.03 -9.15 30.94
C LEU A 545 22.23 -8.54 29.54
N LEU A 546 23.44 -8.69 28.98
CA LEU A 546 23.73 -8.30 27.59
C LEU A 546 22.87 -9.07 26.59
N GLY A 547 22.73 -10.39 26.78
CA GLY A 547 21.87 -11.24 25.97
C GLY A 547 20.39 -10.88 26.07
N ALA A 548 19.92 -10.48 27.26
CA ALA A 548 18.56 -9.99 27.47
C ALA A 548 18.28 -8.72 26.66
N MET A 549 19.18 -7.72 26.75
CA MET A 549 19.05 -6.47 25.99
C MET A 549 19.13 -6.72 24.48
N TYR A 550 20.04 -7.58 24.05
CA TYR A 550 20.18 -8.00 22.65
C TYR A 550 18.90 -8.65 22.10
N ALA A 551 18.37 -9.66 22.79
CA ALA A 551 17.20 -10.41 22.35
C ALA A 551 15.94 -9.52 22.34
N ALA A 552 15.77 -8.68 23.36
CA ALA A 552 14.65 -7.74 23.46
C ALA A 552 14.61 -6.78 22.27
N VAL A 553 15.77 -6.21 21.91
CA VAL A 553 15.88 -5.26 20.80
C VAL A 553 15.64 -5.92 19.46
N LEU A 554 16.35 -7.02 19.19
CA LEU A 554 16.37 -7.62 17.85
C LEU A 554 15.03 -8.28 17.50
N PHE A 555 14.39 -8.95 18.46
CA PHE A 555 13.15 -9.68 18.22
C PHE A 555 11.98 -8.74 17.90
N LEU A 556 11.73 -7.75 18.75
CA LEU A 556 10.63 -6.80 18.53
C LEU A 556 10.95 -5.83 17.38
N GLY A 557 12.22 -5.41 17.24
CA GLY A 557 12.67 -4.58 16.12
C GLY A 557 12.45 -5.25 14.76
N ALA A 558 12.85 -6.52 14.60
CA ALA A 558 12.62 -7.29 13.38
C ALA A 558 11.13 -7.47 13.07
N THR A 559 10.32 -7.74 14.10
CA THR A 559 8.87 -7.89 13.95
C THR A 559 8.23 -6.59 13.44
N ASN A 560 8.62 -5.44 13.99
CA ASN A 560 8.15 -4.12 13.53
C ASN A 560 8.56 -3.85 12.07
N ALA A 561 9.81 -4.15 11.71
CA ALA A 561 10.31 -3.99 10.35
C ALA A 561 9.53 -4.84 9.33
N SER A 562 9.13 -6.07 9.70
CA SER A 562 8.31 -6.92 8.84
C SER A 562 6.86 -6.47 8.76
N ALA A 563 6.26 -6.09 9.89
CA ALA A 563 4.84 -5.77 9.96
C ALA A 563 4.48 -4.51 9.16
N VAL A 564 5.36 -3.50 9.10
CA VAL A 564 5.12 -2.27 8.35
C VAL A 564 5.13 -2.47 6.83
N GLN A 565 5.77 -3.54 6.33
CA GLN A 565 5.95 -3.72 4.89
C GLN A 565 4.63 -3.89 4.14
N SER A 566 3.68 -4.66 4.70
CA SER A 566 2.38 -4.92 4.07
C SER A 566 1.53 -3.65 3.98
N VAL A 567 1.50 -2.87 5.06
CA VAL A 567 0.77 -1.58 5.13
C VAL A 567 1.32 -0.59 4.11
N VAL A 568 2.65 -0.42 4.06
CA VAL A 568 3.29 0.52 3.13
C VAL A 568 3.18 0.04 1.68
N ALA A 569 3.20 -1.27 1.42
CA ALA A 569 3.01 -1.80 0.07
C ALA A 569 1.62 -1.47 -0.49
N ILE A 570 0.57 -1.56 0.34
CA ILE A 570 -0.81 -1.19 -0.03
C ILE A 570 -0.91 0.32 -0.26
N GLU A 571 -0.44 1.14 0.67
CA GLU A 571 -0.52 2.60 0.54
C GLU A 571 0.34 3.14 -0.63
N ARG A 572 1.42 2.44 -1.01
CA ARG A 572 2.25 2.81 -2.17
C ARG A 572 1.48 2.72 -3.49
N THR A 573 0.61 1.73 -3.68
CA THR A 573 -0.19 1.63 -4.92
C THR A 573 -1.19 2.77 -5.03
N VAL A 574 -1.80 3.16 -3.90
CA VAL A 574 -2.66 4.34 -3.79
C VAL A 574 -1.87 5.62 -4.07
N PHE A 575 -0.68 5.76 -3.49
CA PHE A 575 0.22 6.88 -3.74
C PHE A 575 0.54 7.06 -5.23
N TYR A 576 0.82 5.98 -5.97
CA TYR A 576 1.10 6.09 -7.41
C TYR A 576 -0.07 6.66 -8.20
N ARG A 577 -1.30 6.25 -7.87
CA ARG A 577 -2.52 6.81 -8.48
C ARG A 577 -2.68 8.30 -8.12
N GLU A 578 -2.57 8.63 -6.84
CA GLU A 578 -2.71 10.01 -6.35
C GLU A 578 -1.64 10.96 -6.93
N ARG A 579 -0.41 10.46 -7.11
CA ARG A 579 0.68 11.16 -7.79
C ARG A 579 0.35 11.41 -9.26
N ALA A 580 -0.17 10.40 -9.96
CA ALA A 580 -0.53 10.53 -11.37
C ALA A 580 -1.70 11.49 -11.60
N ALA A 581 -2.64 11.58 -10.64
CA ALA A 581 -3.72 12.57 -10.63
C ALA A 581 -3.28 13.99 -10.22
N GLY A 582 -1.98 14.20 -9.91
CA GLY A 582 -1.44 15.51 -9.58
C GLY A 582 -1.89 16.08 -8.24
N MET A 583 -2.27 15.24 -7.27
CA MET A 583 -2.83 15.71 -5.99
C MET A 583 -1.80 16.41 -5.10
N TYR A 584 -0.58 15.87 -5.02
CA TYR A 584 0.49 16.39 -4.17
C TYR A 584 1.87 15.93 -4.68
N SER A 585 2.93 16.56 -4.17
CA SER A 585 4.33 16.17 -4.46
C SER A 585 4.75 14.92 -3.69
N GLU A 586 5.88 14.28 -4.00
CA GLU A 586 6.22 12.97 -3.41
C GLU A 586 6.62 13.06 -1.93
N LEU A 587 7.21 14.20 -1.52
CA LEU A 587 7.75 14.41 -0.17
C LEU A 587 6.68 14.54 0.93
N PRO A 588 5.58 15.30 0.75
CA PRO A 588 4.50 15.37 1.74
C PRO A 588 3.99 14.01 2.21
N TYR A 589 3.81 13.06 1.27
CA TYR A 589 3.41 11.71 1.63
C TYR A 589 4.48 11.00 2.46
N ALA A 590 5.75 11.06 2.05
CA ALA A 590 6.84 10.43 2.79
C ALA A 590 6.94 10.99 4.23
N PHE A 591 6.84 12.32 4.40
CA PHE A 591 6.84 12.95 5.72
C PHE A 591 5.64 12.52 6.56
N SER A 592 4.43 12.54 6.00
CA SER A 592 3.22 12.13 6.72
C SER A 592 3.25 10.67 7.17
N GLN A 593 3.75 9.77 6.30
CA GLN A 593 3.89 8.35 6.58
C GLN A 593 4.89 8.08 7.71
N VAL A 594 6.06 8.70 7.66
CA VAL A 594 7.07 8.52 8.71
C VAL A 594 6.63 9.16 10.03
N LEU A 595 5.95 10.29 9.98
CA LEU A 595 5.46 10.97 11.18
C LEU A 595 4.41 10.13 11.92
N ILE A 596 3.43 9.55 11.21
CA ILE A 596 2.40 8.72 11.85
C ILE A 596 3.02 7.46 12.45
N GLU A 597 3.93 6.80 11.73
CA GLU A 597 4.65 5.63 12.25
C GLU A 597 5.46 5.94 13.49
N THR A 598 6.13 7.09 13.52
CA THR A 598 6.92 7.53 14.68
C THR A 598 6.04 7.70 15.93
N ILE A 599 4.83 8.23 15.79
CA ILE A 599 3.90 8.42 16.91
C ILE A 599 3.47 7.06 17.51
N TYR A 600 3.02 6.12 16.66
CA TYR A 600 2.61 4.79 17.13
C TYR A 600 3.79 3.98 17.69
N THR A 601 4.97 4.11 17.07
CA THR A 601 6.20 3.49 17.54
C THR A 601 6.63 4.06 18.90
N ALA A 602 6.46 5.36 19.14
CA ALA A 602 6.77 5.98 20.43
C ALA A 602 5.87 5.44 21.54
N ILE A 603 4.56 5.31 21.29
CA ILE A 603 3.62 4.71 22.25
C ILE A 603 3.98 3.25 22.52
N GLN A 604 4.26 2.47 21.47
CA GLN A 604 4.69 1.07 21.60
C GLN A 604 5.94 0.95 22.46
N THR A 605 6.91 1.83 22.22
CA THR A 605 8.18 1.87 22.95
C THR A 605 7.97 2.18 24.42
N ILE A 606 7.10 3.13 24.76
CA ILE A 606 6.79 3.46 26.17
C ILE A 606 6.28 2.22 26.90
N ILE A 607 5.29 1.54 26.33
CA ILE A 607 4.71 0.31 26.91
C ILE A 607 5.78 -0.76 27.10
N TYR A 608 6.58 -1.00 26.06
CA TYR A 608 7.62 -2.02 26.08
C TYR A 608 8.72 -1.71 27.12
N THR A 609 9.16 -0.46 27.15
CA THR A 609 10.23 0.00 28.04
C THR A 609 9.80 -0.08 29.49
N LEU A 610 8.57 0.34 29.82
CA LEU A 610 8.04 0.26 31.18
C LEU A 610 7.98 -1.18 31.69
N LEU A 611 7.52 -2.12 30.85
CA LEU A 611 7.46 -3.54 31.20
C LEU A 611 8.86 -4.12 31.40
N LEU A 612 9.74 -3.99 30.41
CA LEU A 612 11.09 -4.56 30.49
C LEU A 612 11.91 -3.95 31.62
N TYR A 613 11.90 -2.63 31.75
CA TYR A 613 12.75 -1.95 32.72
C TYR A 613 12.36 -2.31 34.16
N SER A 614 11.05 -2.41 34.41
CA SER A 614 10.50 -2.82 35.71
C SER A 614 10.80 -4.28 36.02
N MET A 615 10.53 -5.21 35.08
CA MET A 615 10.66 -6.65 35.33
C MET A 615 12.11 -7.13 35.37
N ILE A 616 13.00 -6.56 34.54
CA ILE A 616 14.44 -6.85 34.60
C ILE A 616 15.06 -6.33 35.91
N GLY A 617 14.46 -5.30 36.52
CA GLY A 617 14.88 -4.77 37.81
C GLY A 617 16.06 -3.80 37.71
N PHE A 618 16.11 -2.94 36.69
CA PHE A 618 17.12 -1.89 36.58
C PHE A 618 16.97 -0.83 37.68
N GLU A 619 18.05 -0.09 37.96
CA GLU A 619 18.04 1.00 38.95
C GLU A 619 17.21 2.19 38.47
N TRP A 620 16.10 2.48 39.17
CA TRP A 620 15.22 3.63 38.89
C TRP A 620 15.91 4.99 39.12
N LYS A 621 16.73 5.41 38.16
CA LYS A 621 17.29 6.77 38.03
C LYS A 621 16.74 7.39 36.75
N VAL A 622 16.23 8.61 36.84
CA VAL A 622 15.60 9.32 35.69
C VAL A 622 16.53 9.35 34.48
N GLY A 623 17.81 9.67 34.67
CA GLY A 623 18.79 9.68 33.58
C GLY A 623 18.98 8.32 32.91
N LYS A 624 19.09 7.23 33.68
CA LYS A 624 19.28 5.87 33.14
C LYS A 624 18.05 5.38 32.39
N PHE A 625 16.85 5.70 32.89
CA PHE A 625 15.60 5.38 32.22
C PHE A 625 15.44 6.14 30.91
N LEU A 626 15.71 7.46 30.89
CA LEU A 626 15.61 8.27 29.67
C LEU A 626 16.59 7.81 28.59
N TRP A 627 17.83 7.46 28.97
CA TRP A 627 18.79 6.87 28.03
C TRP A 627 18.30 5.53 27.47
N PHE A 628 17.80 4.65 28.34
CA PHE A 628 17.26 3.36 27.93
C PHE A 628 16.07 3.51 26.97
N TYR A 629 15.12 4.39 27.30
CA TYR A 629 13.99 4.73 26.45
C TYR A 629 14.43 5.30 25.11
N TYR A 630 15.39 6.23 25.10
CA TYR A 630 15.91 6.85 23.88
C TYR A 630 16.50 5.82 22.92
N TYR A 631 17.33 4.89 23.41
CA TYR A 631 17.95 3.88 22.56
C TYR A 631 16.92 2.88 22.00
N ILE A 632 15.95 2.43 22.82
CA ILE A 632 14.88 1.56 22.30
C ILE A 632 13.99 2.31 21.31
N LEU A 633 13.67 3.57 21.57
CA LEU A 633 12.84 4.40 20.69
C LEU A 633 13.51 4.58 19.32
N MET A 634 14.75 5.05 19.32
CA MET A 634 15.51 5.23 18.08
C MET A 634 15.69 3.90 17.35
N CYS A 635 15.86 2.81 18.10
CA CYS A 635 15.93 1.49 17.55
C CYS A 635 14.68 1.07 16.78
N PHE A 636 13.51 1.18 17.41
CA PHE A 636 12.27 0.82 16.76
C PHE A 636 11.94 1.77 15.61
N ILE A 637 12.28 3.05 15.70
CA ILE A 637 12.10 3.99 14.59
C ILE A 637 12.95 3.57 13.39
N TYR A 638 14.26 3.31 13.55
CA TYR A 638 15.08 2.93 12.40
C TYR A 638 14.67 1.55 11.85
N PHE A 639 14.22 0.60 12.67
CA PHE A 639 13.74 -0.70 12.19
C PHE A 639 12.48 -0.56 11.34
N THR A 640 11.53 0.26 11.80
CA THR A 640 10.33 0.57 11.01
C THR A 640 10.70 1.27 9.71
N LEU A 641 11.56 2.30 9.77
CA LEU A 641 12.05 3.00 8.56
C LEU A 641 12.79 2.08 7.59
N TYR A 642 13.56 1.13 8.11
CA TYR A 642 14.23 0.12 7.31
C TYR A 642 13.22 -0.77 6.57
N GLY A 643 12.17 -1.25 7.25
CA GLY A 643 11.08 -1.99 6.61
C GLY A 643 10.42 -1.19 5.47
N MET A 644 10.14 0.09 5.72
CA MET A 644 9.57 1.00 4.71
C MET A 644 10.51 1.26 3.53
N MET A 645 11.80 1.48 3.81
CA MET A 645 12.84 1.71 2.81
C MET A 645 12.94 0.52 1.86
N VAL A 646 12.96 -0.71 2.37
CA VAL A 646 13.09 -1.90 1.52
C VAL A 646 11.87 -2.05 0.59
N VAL A 647 10.66 -1.71 1.05
CA VAL A 647 9.46 -1.68 0.19
C VAL A 647 9.55 -0.57 -0.86
N ALA A 648 10.13 0.59 -0.53
CA ALA A 648 10.33 1.66 -1.49
C ALA A 648 11.38 1.32 -2.56
N LEU A 649 12.33 0.43 -2.27
CA LEU A 649 13.41 0.03 -3.19
C LEU A 649 13.10 -1.24 -4.01
N THR A 650 12.02 -1.94 -3.71
CA THR A 650 11.70 -3.24 -4.34
C THR A 650 10.32 -3.24 -4.98
N PRO A 651 10.09 -4.04 -6.05
CA PRO A 651 8.82 -4.00 -6.77
C PRO A 651 7.65 -4.62 -6.00
N GLY A 652 7.89 -5.58 -5.10
CA GLY A 652 6.84 -6.29 -4.37
C GLY A 652 7.22 -6.65 -2.95
N HIS A 653 6.20 -6.88 -2.12
CA HIS A 653 6.33 -7.21 -0.69
C HIS A 653 7.16 -8.48 -0.44
N GLN A 654 6.99 -9.52 -1.27
CA GLN A 654 7.74 -10.78 -1.12
C GLN A 654 9.25 -10.58 -1.32
N ILE A 655 9.65 -9.83 -2.35
CA ILE A 655 11.05 -9.48 -2.61
C ILE A 655 11.58 -8.60 -1.48
N ALA A 656 10.77 -7.65 -1.00
CA ALA A 656 11.12 -6.81 0.14
C ALA A 656 11.44 -7.64 1.39
N ALA A 657 10.64 -8.67 1.70
CA ALA A 657 10.85 -9.54 2.84
C ALA A 657 12.15 -10.36 2.74
N ILE A 658 12.50 -10.83 1.53
CA ILE A 658 13.75 -11.58 1.28
C ILE A 658 14.97 -10.68 1.51
N VAL A 659 14.99 -9.50 0.89
CA VAL A 659 16.08 -8.52 1.05
C VAL A 659 16.21 -8.10 2.51
N MET A 660 15.07 -7.86 3.18
CA MET A 660 15.04 -7.50 4.60
C MET A 660 15.71 -8.57 5.47
N SER A 661 15.34 -9.83 5.27
CA SER A 661 15.85 -10.99 6.04
C SER A 661 17.35 -11.21 5.85
N PHE A 662 17.87 -10.97 4.64
CA PHE A 662 19.30 -11.05 4.35
C PHE A 662 20.10 -10.08 5.22
N PHE A 663 19.82 -8.78 5.16
CA PHE A 663 20.55 -7.79 5.96
C PHE A 663 20.28 -7.90 7.46
N LEU A 664 19.07 -8.30 7.86
CA LEU A 664 18.77 -8.55 9.27
C LEU A 664 19.66 -9.66 9.84
N SER A 665 19.94 -10.71 9.05
CA SER A 665 20.86 -11.78 9.44
C SER A 665 22.29 -11.28 9.64
N PHE A 666 22.75 -10.34 8.79
CA PHE A 666 24.04 -9.69 8.99
C PHE A 666 24.07 -8.78 10.22
N TRP A 667 23.01 -8.00 10.47
CA TRP A 667 22.92 -7.18 11.68
C TRP A 667 22.88 -8.02 12.94
N ASN A 668 22.23 -9.19 12.90
CA ASN A 668 22.23 -10.17 13.97
C ASN A 668 23.67 -10.64 14.27
N LEU A 669 24.41 -11.08 13.25
CA LEU A 669 25.78 -11.60 13.38
C LEU A 669 26.79 -10.56 13.88
N PHE A 670 26.74 -9.33 13.36
CA PHE A 670 27.72 -8.27 13.65
C PHE A 670 27.27 -7.24 14.70
N SER A 671 26.20 -7.54 15.43
CA SER A 671 25.65 -6.69 16.52
C SER A 671 26.60 -6.48 17.71
N GLY A 672 27.67 -7.28 17.85
CA GLY A 672 28.60 -7.22 18.98
C GLY A 672 28.26 -8.15 20.15
N PHE A 673 27.12 -8.85 20.11
CA PHE A 673 26.77 -9.89 21.09
C PHE A 673 27.30 -11.27 20.71
N LEU A 674 26.93 -11.77 19.53
CA LEU A 674 27.37 -13.08 19.03
C LEU A 674 28.88 -13.14 18.81
N ILE A 675 29.42 -12.09 18.20
CA ILE A 675 30.86 -11.90 18.00
C ILE A 675 31.24 -10.53 18.58
N PRO A 676 31.99 -10.50 19.70
CA PRO A 676 32.50 -9.25 20.26
C PRO A 676 33.35 -8.47 19.25
N ARG A 677 33.26 -7.14 19.27
CA ARG A 677 33.96 -6.25 18.30
C ARG A 677 35.47 -6.53 18.21
N THR A 678 36.08 -6.85 19.35
CA THR A 678 37.52 -7.09 19.49
C THR A 678 37.97 -8.38 18.78
N GLN A 679 37.07 -9.36 18.66
CA GLN A 679 37.32 -10.65 18.00
C GLN A 679 37.02 -10.63 16.50
N ILE A 680 36.33 -9.59 16.00
CA ILE A 680 36.07 -9.43 14.56
C ILE A 680 37.40 -9.15 13.84
N PRO A 681 37.74 -9.90 12.77
CA PRO A 681 38.90 -9.65 11.94
C PRO A 681 38.95 -8.21 11.46
N ILE A 682 40.15 -7.62 11.39
CA ILE A 682 40.34 -6.18 11.13
C ILE A 682 39.65 -5.75 9.82
N TRP A 683 39.69 -6.59 8.78
CA TRP A 683 39.07 -6.32 7.48
C TRP A 683 37.53 -6.38 7.48
N TRP A 684 36.88 -6.98 8.49
CA TRP A 684 35.42 -6.99 8.65
C TRP A 684 34.91 -6.00 9.70
N ARG A 685 35.81 -5.37 10.46
CA ARG A 685 35.44 -4.49 11.58
C ARG A 685 34.68 -3.23 11.16
N TRP A 686 34.79 -2.80 9.90
CA TRP A 686 33.99 -1.68 9.37
C TRP A 686 32.49 -1.97 9.40
N TYR A 687 32.08 -3.23 9.19
CA TYR A 687 30.67 -3.60 9.13
C TYR A 687 29.98 -3.51 10.50
N TYR A 688 30.73 -3.75 11.59
CA TYR A 688 30.24 -3.49 12.95
C TYR A 688 29.75 -2.04 13.10
N TRP A 689 30.53 -1.08 12.60
CA TRP A 689 30.14 0.34 12.62
C TRP A 689 29.05 0.69 11.60
N ALA A 690 28.91 -0.11 10.54
CA ALA A 690 27.81 -0.01 9.59
C ALA A 690 26.50 -0.67 10.09
N SER A 691 26.52 -1.41 11.20
CA SER A 691 25.33 -2.08 11.74
C SER A 691 24.61 -1.16 12.74
N PRO A 692 23.35 -0.75 12.48
CA PRO A 692 22.60 0.09 13.42
C PRO A 692 22.34 -0.63 14.76
N VAL A 693 22.15 -1.95 14.74
CA VAL A 693 21.92 -2.76 15.94
C VAL A 693 23.14 -2.76 16.88
N ALA A 694 24.35 -2.71 16.32
CA ALA A 694 25.57 -2.64 17.12
C ALA A 694 25.64 -1.35 17.94
N TRP A 695 25.22 -0.22 17.36
CA TRP A 695 25.11 1.05 18.08
C TRP A 695 24.04 0.99 19.17
N THR A 696 22.89 0.38 18.91
CA THR A 696 21.82 0.21 19.91
C THR A 696 22.32 -0.59 21.10
N LEU A 697 22.96 -1.74 20.86
CA LEU A 697 23.48 -2.59 21.93
C LEU A 697 24.58 -1.88 22.72
N TYR A 698 25.48 -1.18 22.03
CA TYR A 698 26.51 -0.35 22.66
C TYR A 698 25.86 0.66 23.62
N GLY A 699 24.88 1.43 23.14
CA GLY A 699 24.20 2.48 23.92
C GLY A 699 23.43 1.94 25.13
N LEU A 700 22.72 0.83 24.96
CA LEU A 700 21.98 0.19 26.06
C LEU A 700 22.92 -0.32 27.15
N VAL A 701 24.00 -1.00 26.78
CA VAL A 701 24.95 -1.58 27.75
C VAL A 701 25.70 -0.49 28.50
N THR A 702 26.24 0.48 27.77
CA THR A 702 27.00 1.58 28.37
C THR A 702 26.13 2.49 29.23
N SER A 703 24.87 2.74 28.86
CA SER A 703 23.95 3.55 29.67
C SER A 703 23.53 2.88 30.99
N GLN A 704 23.36 1.55 31.02
CA GLN A 704 22.90 0.84 32.22
C GLN A 704 24.05 0.44 33.16
N VAL A 705 25.17 -0.01 32.58
CA VAL A 705 26.26 -0.67 33.29
C VAL A 705 27.59 0.08 33.19
N GLY A 706 27.79 0.90 32.15
CA GLY A 706 29.07 1.54 31.85
C GLY A 706 29.52 2.61 32.86
N ASP A 707 28.62 3.17 33.65
CA ASP A 707 28.93 4.16 34.70
C ASP A 707 29.36 3.51 36.03
N LYS A 708 29.07 2.22 36.24
CA LYS A 708 29.31 1.50 37.50
C LYS A 708 30.81 1.26 37.74
N ASN A 709 31.29 1.65 38.92
CA ASN A 709 32.62 1.31 39.43
C ASN A 709 32.52 0.00 40.25
N ALA A 710 32.10 -1.08 39.60
CA ALA A 710 32.00 -2.40 40.22
C ALA A 710 33.14 -3.31 39.73
N ASP A 711 33.52 -4.25 40.58
CA ASP A 711 34.52 -5.27 40.30
C ASP A 711 33.82 -6.53 39.77
N LEU A 712 34.37 -7.13 38.71
CA LEU A 712 33.85 -8.33 38.07
C LEU A 712 34.71 -9.54 38.43
N GLU A 713 34.09 -10.58 38.97
CA GLU A 713 34.75 -11.87 39.23
C GLU A 713 34.83 -12.71 37.94
N LEU A 714 36.06 -13.02 37.51
CA LEU A 714 36.32 -13.91 36.37
C LEU A 714 36.44 -15.37 36.85
N PRO A 715 35.71 -16.32 36.22
CA PRO A 715 35.79 -17.72 36.60
C PRO A 715 37.21 -18.28 36.36
N GLY A 716 37.83 -18.79 37.44
CA GLY A 716 39.10 -19.52 37.38
C GLY A 716 40.39 -18.69 37.54
N LEU A 717 40.31 -17.36 37.65
CA LEU A 717 41.48 -16.48 37.82
C LEU A 717 41.64 -15.88 39.23
N GLY A 718 40.62 -15.99 40.09
CA GLY A 718 40.66 -15.50 41.47
C GLY A 718 40.92 -13.99 41.62
N THR A 719 40.88 -13.22 40.53
CA THR A 719 41.19 -11.80 40.47
C THR A 719 39.96 -11.03 39.98
N SER A 720 39.58 -9.98 40.70
CA SER A 720 38.55 -9.04 40.27
C SER A 720 39.13 -8.08 39.23
N VAL A 721 38.40 -7.87 38.14
CA VAL A 721 38.74 -6.87 37.11
C VAL A 721 37.70 -5.76 37.16
N PRO A 722 38.09 -4.47 37.11
CA PRO A 722 37.12 -3.38 37.04
C PRO A 722 36.18 -3.56 35.83
N LEU A 723 34.88 -3.49 36.06
CA LEU A 723 33.85 -3.70 35.03
C LEU A 723 34.06 -2.82 33.79
N LYS A 724 34.43 -1.55 33.99
CA LYS A 724 34.77 -0.61 32.91
C LYS A 724 35.92 -1.11 32.03
N LYS A 725 36.95 -1.68 32.64
CA LYS A 725 38.11 -2.23 31.93
C LYS A 725 37.71 -3.48 31.15
N PHE A 726 36.90 -4.36 31.74
CA PHE A 726 36.37 -5.53 31.03
C PHE A 726 35.48 -5.15 29.83
N LEU A 727 34.57 -4.20 30.00
CA LEU A 727 33.71 -3.70 28.91
C LEU A 727 34.55 -3.14 27.75
N LYS A 728 35.62 -2.41 28.05
CA LYS A 728 36.51 -1.81 27.06
C LYS A 728 37.41 -2.83 26.35
N ASP A 729 38.08 -3.69 27.12
CA ASP A 729 39.09 -4.62 26.60
C ASP A 729 38.46 -5.86 25.94
N SER A 730 37.36 -6.37 26.50
CA SER A 730 36.71 -7.58 25.99
C SER A 730 35.62 -7.29 24.96
N LEU A 731 34.77 -6.30 25.20
CA LEU A 731 33.61 -5.99 24.34
C LEU A 731 33.81 -4.75 23.45
N GLY A 732 34.76 -3.88 23.78
CA GLY A 732 35.01 -2.63 23.05
C GLY A 732 34.10 -1.47 23.42
N PHE A 733 33.39 -1.55 24.56
CA PHE A 733 32.44 -0.55 25.03
C PHE A 733 33.12 0.47 25.95
N ASP A 734 32.97 1.74 25.61
CA ASP A 734 33.49 2.91 26.32
C ASP A 734 32.34 3.88 26.66
N TYR A 735 32.28 4.31 27.92
CA TYR A 735 31.22 5.17 28.45
C TYR A 735 31.30 6.60 27.89
N ASP A 736 32.51 7.13 27.69
CA ASP A 736 32.70 8.51 27.19
C ASP A 736 32.22 8.68 25.74
N PHE A 737 32.03 7.57 25.03
CA PHE A 737 31.52 7.54 23.67
C PHE A 737 29.99 7.55 23.58
N LEU A 738 29.27 7.50 24.70
CA LEU A 738 27.80 7.43 24.75
C LEU A 738 27.10 8.56 23.95
N PRO A 739 27.51 9.85 24.02
CA PRO A 739 26.87 10.91 23.24
C PRO A 739 27.06 10.74 21.72
N VAL A 740 28.19 10.19 21.29
CA VAL A 740 28.48 9.92 19.87
C VAL A 740 27.58 8.80 19.35
N VAL A 741 27.38 7.76 20.18
CA VAL A 741 26.46 6.66 19.88
C VAL A 741 25.03 7.18 19.73
N ALA A 742 24.60 8.12 20.56
CA ALA A 742 23.30 8.77 20.43
C ALA A 742 23.16 9.53 19.10
N ALA A 743 24.15 10.35 18.75
CA ALA A 743 24.17 11.07 17.47
C ALA A 743 24.15 10.13 16.25
N ALA A 744 24.85 8.99 16.32
CA ALA A 744 24.86 7.98 15.25
C ALA A 744 23.47 7.40 14.96
N HIS A 745 22.61 7.22 15.97
CA HIS A 745 21.23 6.74 15.76
C HIS A 745 20.39 7.74 14.97
N VAL A 746 20.53 9.03 15.26
CA VAL A 746 19.87 10.09 14.48
C VAL A 746 20.33 10.04 13.03
N GLY A 747 21.63 9.81 12.80
CA GLY A 747 22.19 9.60 11.47
C GLY A 747 21.53 8.44 10.71
N TRP A 748 21.34 7.28 11.34
CA TRP A 748 20.66 6.12 10.73
C TRP A 748 19.19 6.39 10.41
N VAL A 749 18.46 7.04 11.32
CA VAL A 749 17.07 7.44 11.11
C VAL A 749 16.96 8.38 9.91
N LEU A 750 17.82 9.39 9.83
CA LEU A 750 17.84 10.33 8.69
C LEU A 750 18.23 9.65 7.38
N LEU A 751 19.19 8.71 7.42
CA LEU A 751 19.61 7.95 6.25
C LEU A 751 18.47 7.10 5.68
N PHE A 752 17.81 6.28 6.51
CA PHE A 752 16.69 5.44 6.05
C PHE A 752 15.50 6.27 5.61
N PHE A 753 15.22 7.40 6.28
CA PHE A 753 14.21 8.35 5.83
C PHE A 753 14.55 8.91 4.43
N PHE A 754 15.80 9.35 4.22
CA PHE A 754 16.24 9.89 2.94
C PHE A 754 16.12 8.85 1.82
N VAL A 755 16.57 7.62 2.05
CA VAL A 755 16.49 6.55 1.04
C VAL A 755 15.04 6.18 0.76
N PHE A 756 14.17 6.14 1.78
CA PHE A 756 12.73 5.92 1.60
C PHE A 756 12.08 7.03 0.75
N ALA A 757 12.33 8.30 1.08
CA ALA A 757 11.80 9.45 0.34
C ALA A 757 12.34 9.49 -1.10
N TYR A 758 13.63 9.18 -1.29
CA TYR A 758 14.26 9.07 -2.60
C TYR A 758 13.66 7.93 -3.43
N GLY A 759 13.51 6.74 -2.83
CA GLY A 759 12.93 5.56 -3.47
C GLY A 759 11.52 5.82 -3.99
N ILE A 760 10.64 6.38 -3.15
CA ILE A 760 9.27 6.74 -3.56
C ILE A 760 9.24 7.80 -4.67
N ARG A 761 10.20 8.73 -4.65
CA ARG A 761 10.25 9.82 -5.62
C ARG A 761 10.68 9.35 -7.01
N PHE A 762 11.75 8.55 -7.08
CA PHE A 762 12.41 8.22 -8.35
C PHE A 762 12.09 6.82 -8.88
N LEU A 763 11.77 5.86 -8.01
CA LEU A 763 11.44 4.52 -8.44
C LEU A 763 9.92 4.42 -8.66
N ASN A 764 9.53 4.00 -9.86
CA ASN A 764 8.15 3.66 -10.17
C ASN A 764 8.10 2.20 -10.61
N PHE A 765 7.56 1.35 -9.74
CA PHE A 765 7.46 -0.09 -10.00
C PHE A 765 6.14 -0.49 -10.67
N GLN A 766 5.20 0.43 -10.86
CA GLN A 766 4.06 0.18 -11.76
C GLN A 766 4.56 0.20 -13.20
N ARG A 767 4.87 -0.98 -13.75
CA ARG A 767 4.99 -1.15 -15.20
C ARG A 767 3.58 -1.09 -15.79
N ARG A 768 3.35 -0.13 -16.69
CA ARG A 768 2.11 0.01 -17.47
C ARG A 768 2.38 -0.25 -18.93
#